data_AF-A0A2P2L8D7-F1
#
_entry.id   AF-A0A2P2L8D7-F1
#
_cell.length_a   1.000
_cell.length_b   1.000
_cell.length_c   1.000
_cell.angle_alpha   90.00
_cell.angle_beta   90.00
_cell.angle_gamma   90.00
#
_symmetry.space_group_name_H-M   'P 1'
#
loop_
_entity.id
_entity.type
_entity.pdbx_description
1 polymer ?
#
loop_
_entity_poly.entity_id
_entity_poly.type
_entity_poly.pdbx_seq_one_letter_code
_entity_poly.pdbx_strand_id
1 'polypeptide(L)'
;MQIHQNAEPSPADADITEIELGLVDIFLSLCRFEWQSGYQELATALFQAEIEFSLFCPSLLLSERSKIRLFEHFWNSDSPRVGEEGALGWSTWLEKEEENRLKIIKQETSHDDDKGGWTGWSEPVSKHKETDMNPEDVTENNMGVQELQEELEDEDINQEEDAEALLKQLGIDVDVGASSAVHDTSTWTRWSEVELSRDHSQWMPVHGKSDKASQDNGMPDGEADEQFLRVILFEDVSECLFSLSSEEARLSLVSQFIEFFGVEMSRWICTNSSRWTEKIFSLEVLPDSILQNLRRVHDILVKSQAISRSNSLEFLLDSIGDNSKRTAMMKFLRNAVLLCLAAFPHNYMLEEAALVAEELSITRTDSSTPSRALAKSLLKSDRQDVLLCGVYAQREAIYGNIGYARRVFDMALSSVEGLPVEFKSNASLLYFWYAQAELATGSASTEESSSRALHILCCLGSSMKYIPFKCKPSSVQLLKAHQGFKEKMKSVRLAWIRGVIDDSSVALTCSAALFEELTSGFIMGIQLLDEAFTMVLPERRSRSYNLEFLFYFYVRMLLRYPKDSSLSKIWESILQGLQIYPTSAELFNSLVETSHTYTTPNKMRLMFDDYCQRKPSVIVWLFALSFEISKGGSEHRIHGLFERALVNERLCKSVVLWRMYIAYEVNITCNPSAARRIFFRAIHACPWSKKLWLDGFQKLKSILTAKELSDLLEVMRDKELNLRTDVYEILLQD
;
A
#
# COMPACT_ATOMS: atom_id res chain seq x y z
N MET A 1 10.27 -16.52 21.89
CA MET A 1 11.09 -16.17 23.08
C MET A 1 10.18 -15.52 24.12
N GLN A 2 10.49 -15.63 25.41
CA GLN A 2 9.61 -15.33 26.55
C GLN A 2 8.90 -13.97 26.51
N ILE A 3 7.63 -14.01 26.91
CA ILE A 3 6.69 -12.92 27.12
C ILE A 3 7.28 -11.92 28.15
N HIS A 4 7.66 -10.73 27.68
CA HIS A 4 7.71 -9.52 28.49
C HIS A 4 6.59 -8.58 28.04
N GLN A 5 5.36 -8.91 28.44
CA GLN A 5 4.28 -7.93 28.47
C GLN A 5 4.49 -6.99 29.67
N ASN A 6 4.31 -5.69 29.42
CA ASN A 6 4.07 -4.61 30.38
C ASN A 6 5.26 -4.12 31.24
N ALA A 7 6.37 -3.77 30.61
CA ALA A 7 7.19 -2.65 31.10
C ALA A 7 6.88 -1.43 30.22
N GLU A 8 6.59 -0.27 30.81
CA GLU A 8 6.57 0.98 30.04
C GLU A 8 7.92 1.09 29.31
N PRO A 9 7.95 1.34 27.99
CA PRO A 9 9.20 1.46 27.26
C PRO A 9 10.02 2.56 27.94
N SER A 10 11.29 2.28 28.22
CA SER A 10 12.15 3.34 28.72
C SER A 10 12.19 4.46 27.67
N PRO A 11 12.39 5.74 28.05
CA PRO A 11 12.42 6.82 27.07
C PRO A 11 13.47 6.59 25.97
N ALA A 12 14.56 5.87 26.28
CA ALA A 12 15.55 5.44 25.29
C ALA A 12 15.00 4.41 24.28
N ASP A 13 14.12 3.50 24.69
CA ASP A 13 13.49 2.51 23.79
C ASP A 13 12.46 3.16 22.86
N ALA A 14 11.81 4.23 23.33
CA ALA A 14 10.89 5.02 22.51
C ALA A 14 11.64 5.80 21.42
N ASP A 15 12.77 6.41 21.75
CA ASP A 15 13.62 7.13 20.79
C ASP A 15 14.20 6.18 19.73
N ILE A 16 14.64 4.97 20.13
CA ILE A 16 15.10 3.94 19.19
C ILE A 16 13.97 3.51 18.26
N THR A 17 12.76 3.31 18.79
CA THR A 17 11.60 2.93 17.97
C THR A 17 11.28 4.01 16.94
N GLU A 18 11.35 5.30 17.29
CA GLU A 18 11.12 6.40 16.34
C GLU A 18 12.18 6.41 15.21
N ILE A 19 13.44 6.17 15.55
CA ILE A 19 14.53 6.06 14.55
C ILE A 19 14.30 4.86 13.63
N GLU A 20 13.99 3.69 14.19
CA GLU A 20 13.71 2.48 13.41
C GLU A 20 12.50 2.66 12.47
N LEU A 21 11.46 3.35 12.93
CA LEU A 21 10.31 3.70 12.09
C LEU A 21 10.69 4.64 10.95
N GLY A 22 11.60 5.60 11.19
CA GLY A 22 12.16 6.47 10.15
C GLY A 22 13.00 5.70 9.13
N LEU A 23 13.79 4.71 9.57
CA LEU A 23 14.55 3.83 8.68
C LEU A 23 13.63 3.03 7.74
N VAL A 24 12.54 2.48 8.29
CA VAL A 24 11.52 1.79 7.49
C VAL A 24 10.92 2.74 6.45
N ASP A 25 10.55 3.98 6.83
CA ASP A 25 9.97 4.95 5.89
C ASP A 25 10.94 5.31 4.74
N ILE A 26 12.24 5.42 5.01
CA ILE A 26 13.29 5.66 3.99
C ILE A 26 13.44 4.44 3.07
N PHE A 27 13.54 3.23 3.65
CA PHE A 27 13.64 1.98 2.90
C PHE A 27 12.45 1.77 1.97
N LEU A 28 11.23 2.07 2.43
CA LEU A 28 10.02 2.03 1.61
C LEU A 28 10.06 3.05 0.47
N SER A 29 10.62 4.23 0.70
CA SER A 29 10.79 5.25 -0.33
C SER A 29 11.77 4.80 -1.42
N LEU A 30 12.86 4.12 -1.04
CA LEU A 30 13.78 3.47 -1.98
C LEU A 30 13.07 2.39 -2.80
N CYS A 31 12.38 1.45 -2.15
CA CYS A 31 11.66 0.39 -2.86
C CYS A 31 10.63 0.94 -3.84
N ARG A 32 9.96 2.05 -3.50
CA ARG A 32 9.05 2.76 -4.42
C ARG A 32 9.80 3.40 -5.58
N PHE A 33 10.94 4.05 -5.33
CA PHE A 33 11.74 4.64 -6.39
C PHE A 33 12.20 3.58 -7.41
N GLU A 34 12.74 2.45 -6.94
CA GLU A 34 13.15 1.34 -7.80
C GLU A 34 11.98 0.78 -8.61
N TRP A 35 10.84 0.59 -7.95
CA TRP A 35 9.61 0.13 -8.59
C TRP A 35 9.12 1.06 -9.70
N GLN A 36 9.11 2.37 -9.44
CA GLN A 36 8.65 3.40 -10.37
C GLN A 36 9.60 3.56 -11.56
N SER A 37 10.90 3.34 -11.33
CA SER A 37 11.94 3.39 -12.36
C SER A 37 11.97 2.13 -13.25
N GLY A 38 11.19 1.10 -12.88
CA GLY A 38 11.04 -0.14 -13.63
C GLY A 38 11.81 -1.34 -13.07
N TYR A 39 12.57 -1.19 -11.99
CA TYR A 39 13.31 -2.25 -11.30
C TYR A 39 12.41 -2.97 -10.27
N GLN A 40 11.31 -3.55 -10.76
CA GLN A 40 10.28 -4.19 -9.91
C GLN A 40 10.81 -5.45 -9.20
N GLU A 41 11.67 -6.21 -9.86
CA GLU A 41 12.35 -7.40 -9.32
C GLU A 41 13.27 -6.99 -8.18
N LEU A 42 14.10 -5.96 -8.37
CA LEU A 42 14.98 -5.43 -7.32
C LEU A 42 14.18 -4.96 -6.11
N ALA A 43 13.14 -4.15 -6.31
CA ALA A 43 12.27 -3.69 -5.23
C ALA A 43 11.64 -4.87 -4.46
N THR A 44 11.18 -5.91 -5.17
CA THR A 44 10.64 -7.13 -4.55
C THR A 44 11.72 -7.88 -3.78
N ALA A 45 12.92 -8.02 -4.33
CA ALA A 45 14.06 -8.66 -3.68
C ALA A 45 14.49 -7.91 -2.41
N LEU A 46 14.52 -6.58 -2.43
CA LEU A 46 14.81 -5.75 -1.26
C LEU A 46 13.83 -6.06 -0.13
N PHE A 47 12.52 -6.13 -0.41
CA PHE A 47 11.54 -6.53 0.60
C PHE A 47 11.75 -7.96 1.11
N GLN A 48 11.98 -8.92 0.22
CA GLN A 48 12.26 -10.30 0.63
C GLN A 48 13.49 -10.34 1.56
N ALA A 49 14.56 -9.64 1.20
CA ALA A 49 15.81 -9.62 1.95
C ALA A 49 15.63 -8.97 3.32
N GLU A 50 15.03 -7.79 3.39
CA GLU A 50 14.84 -7.04 4.64
C GLU A 50 13.86 -7.75 5.58
N ILE A 51 12.75 -8.31 5.07
CA ILE A 51 11.81 -9.08 5.90
C ILE A 51 12.48 -10.34 6.44
N GLU A 52 13.22 -11.09 5.62
CA GLU A 52 14.00 -12.24 6.09
C GLU A 52 15.00 -11.82 7.17
N PHE A 53 15.80 -10.80 6.89
CA PHE A 53 16.90 -10.35 7.75
C PHE A 53 16.41 -9.78 9.10
N SER A 54 15.29 -9.06 9.11
CA SER A 54 14.73 -8.42 10.30
C SER A 54 13.76 -9.30 11.10
N LEU A 55 12.94 -10.14 10.46
CA LEU A 55 11.92 -10.94 11.15
C LEU A 55 12.35 -12.38 11.42
N PHE A 56 13.05 -13.02 10.48
CA PHE A 56 13.34 -14.45 10.53
C PHE A 56 14.81 -14.74 10.91
N CYS A 57 15.46 -13.79 11.57
CA CYS A 57 16.84 -13.92 12.05
C CYS A 57 17.00 -15.07 13.06
N PRO A 58 18.01 -15.95 12.92
CA PRO A 58 18.38 -16.92 13.94
C PRO A 58 18.65 -16.25 15.28
N SER A 59 18.21 -16.87 16.37
CA SER A 59 18.41 -16.37 17.75
C SER A 59 19.85 -16.47 18.28
N LEU A 60 20.82 -16.65 17.38
CA LEU A 60 22.23 -16.72 17.71
C LEU A 60 22.75 -15.31 18.04
N LEU A 61 23.45 -15.18 19.17
CA LEU A 61 24.17 -13.95 19.52
C LEU A 61 25.35 -13.77 18.56
N LEU A 62 25.08 -13.21 17.39
CA LEU A 62 26.05 -12.96 16.34
C LEU A 62 26.38 -11.47 16.28
N SER A 63 27.62 -11.16 15.90
CA SER A 63 27.94 -9.81 15.43
C SER A 63 27.23 -9.56 14.10
N GLU A 64 26.93 -8.30 13.82
CA GLU A 64 26.25 -7.90 12.58
C GLU A 64 26.99 -8.38 11.33
N ARG A 65 28.33 -8.32 11.33
CA ARG A 65 29.16 -8.84 10.23
C ARG A 65 29.01 -10.35 10.03
N SER A 66 28.89 -11.12 11.11
CA SER A 66 28.66 -12.56 11.01
C SER A 66 27.23 -12.87 10.54
N LYS A 67 26.26 -12.05 10.96
CA LYS A 67 24.86 -12.14 10.50
C LYS A 67 24.78 -11.93 8.98
N ILE A 68 25.41 -10.87 8.46
CA ILE A 68 25.46 -10.56 7.02
C ILE A 68 26.08 -11.72 6.23
N ARG A 69 27.22 -12.27 6.67
CA ARG A 69 27.88 -13.40 5.98
C ARG A 69 27.04 -14.68 5.95
N LEU A 70 26.36 -15.01 7.05
CA LEU A 70 25.46 -16.17 7.06
C LEU A 70 24.23 -15.93 6.19
N PHE A 71 23.75 -14.70 6.16
CA PHE A 71 22.63 -14.31 5.32
C PHE A 71 23.00 -14.34 3.82
N GLU A 72 24.21 -13.95 3.45
CA GLU A 72 24.76 -14.10 2.09
C GLU A 72 24.74 -15.58 1.64
N HIS A 73 25.12 -16.51 2.53
CA HIS A 73 25.02 -17.94 2.24
C HIS A 73 23.58 -18.40 2.01
N PHE A 74 22.62 -17.89 2.79
CA PHE A 74 21.20 -18.16 2.58
C PHE A 74 20.72 -17.58 1.25
N TRP A 75 21.04 -16.32 0.94
CA TRP A 75 20.61 -15.64 -0.29
C TRP A 75 21.10 -16.36 -1.56
N ASN A 76 22.30 -16.94 -1.50
CA ASN A 76 22.94 -17.69 -2.57
C ASN A 76 22.58 -19.19 -2.59
N SER A 77 21.87 -19.68 -1.55
CA SER A 77 21.21 -20.97 -1.58
C SER A 77 19.90 -20.76 -2.33
N ASP A 78 19.59 -21.55 -3.37
CA ASP A 78 18.34 -21.45 -4.15
C ASP A 78 17.09 -21.87 -3.33
N SER A 79 17.08 -21.53 -2.04
CA SER A 79 16.04 -21.79 -1.07
C SER A 79 14.90 -20.80 -1.25
N PRO A 80 13.63 -21.25 -1.10
CA PRO A 80 12.49 -20.36 -1.23
C PRO A 80 12.54 -19.22 -0.21
N ARG A 81 12.44 -17.98 -0.72
CA ARG A 81 12.45 -16.73 0.06
C ARG A 81 11.04 -16.32 0.47
N VAL A 82 10.88 -15.41 1.43
CA VAL A 82 9.57 -14.83 1.82
C VAL A 82 8.67 -14.56 0.60
N GLY A 83 7.43 -15.08 0.65
CA GLY A 83 6.43 -14.95 -0.41
C GLY A 83 6.47 -16.06 -1.49
N GLU A 84 7.59 -16.76 -1.62
CA GLU A 84 7.69 -17.93 -2.52
C GLU A 84 7.01 -19.16 -1.91
N GLU A 85 6.64 -20.12 -2.76
CA GLU A 85 6.00 -21.35 -2.30
C GLU A 85 6.98 -22.20 -1.49
N GLY A 86 6.58 -22.60 -0.28
CA GLY A 86 7.41 -23.42 0.61
C GLY A 86 8.46 -22.66 1.40
N ALA A 87 8.43 -21.32 1.39
CA ALA A 87 9.29 -20.49 2.24
C ALA A 87 9.04 -20.74 3.74
N LEU A 88 10.13 -20.88 4.50
CA LEU A 88 10.11 -21.15 5.95
C LEU A 88 10.91 -20.13 6.77
N GLY A 89 11.54 -19.18 6.09
CA GLY A 89 12.47 -18.22 6.68
C GLY A 89 13.89 -18.75 6.85
N TRP A 90 14.87 -17.85 6.80
CA TRP A 90 16.29 -18.23 6.81
C TRP A 90 16.78 -18.83 8.14
N SER A 91 16.13 -18.55 9.28
CA SER A 91 16.40 -19.24 10.55
C SER A 91 16.11 -20.74 10.47
N THR A 92 14.92 -21.11 10.03
CA THR A 92 14.52 -22.52 9.84
C THR A 92 15.41 -23.20 8.79
N TRP A 93 15.81 -22.46 7.75
CA TRP A 93 16.77 -22.96 6.76
C TRP A 93 18.13 -23.28 7.40
N LEU A 94 18.69 -22.36 8.21
CA LEU A 94 19.98 -22.54 8.87
C LEU A 94 19.96 -23.74 9.84
N GLU A 95 18.85 -23.93 10.56
CA GLU A 95 18.65 -25.10 11.42
C GLU A 95 18.67 -26.41 10.62
N LYS A 96 17.97 -26.46 9.48
CA LYS A 96 17.95 -27.64 8.60
C LYS A 96 19.31 -27.91 7.98
N GLU A 97 20.03 -26.87 7.59
CA GLU A 97 21.36 -27.02 7.00
C GLU A 97 22.36 -27.55 8.05
N GLU A 98 22.30 -27.05 9.28
CA GLU A 98 23.11 -27.57 10.38
C GLU A 98 22.73 -29.02 10.73
N GLU A 99 21.43 -29.37 10.76
CA GLU A 99 20.99 -30.76 10.91
C GLU A 99 21.51 -31.66 9.80
N ASN A 100 21.51 -31.19 8.55
CA ASN A 100 22.03 -31.94 7.41
C ASN A 100 23.54 -32.12 7.52
N ARG A 101 24.28 -31.08 7.89
CA ARG A 101 25.71 -31.14 8.18
C ARG A 101 26.02 -32.16 9.28
N LEU A 102 25.23 -32.17 10.36
CA LEU A 102 25.37 -33.14 11.45
C LEU A 102 25.03 -34.58 11.01
N LYS A 103 24.05 -34.76 10.11
CA LYS A 103 23.72 -36.07 9.52
C LYS A 103 24.86 -36.57 8.64
N ILE A 104 25.46 -35.71 7.81
CA ILE A 104 26.61 -36.04 6.97
C ILE A 104 27.80 -36.45 7.84
N ILE A 105 28.13 -35.67 8.86
CA ILE A 105 29.22 -36.00 9.81
C ILE A 105 28.94 -37.34 10.50
N LYS A 106 27.70 -37.60 10.94
CA LYS A 106 27.33 -38.90 11.54
C LYS A 106 27.47 -40.06 10.54
N GLN A 107 27.07 -39.85 9.28
CA GLN A 107 27.23 -40.85 8.22
C GLN A 107 28.70 -41.11 7.89
N GLU A 108 29.53 -40.08 7.81
CA GLU A 108 30.98 -40.18 7.61
C GLU A 108 31.63 -40.93 8.79
N THR A 109 31.28 -40.59 10.04
CA THR A 109 31.80 -41.31 11.23
C THR A 109 31.33 -42.77 11.30
N SER A 110 30.17 -43.11 10.70
CA SER A 110 29.71 -44.51 10.61
C SER A 110 30.35 -45.29 9.46
N HIS A 111 30.91 -44.59 8.45
CA HIS A 111 31.69 -45.19 7.38
C HIS A 111 33.19 -45.33 7.73
N ASP A 112 33.67 -44.59 8.73
CA ASP A 112 35.05 -44.66 9.22
C ASP A 112 35.33 -45.83 10.19
N ASP A 113 34.30 -46.53 10.67
CA ASP A 113 34.48 -47.75 11.47
C ASP A 113 35.02 -48.96 10.65
N ASP A 114 35.10 -48.86 9.31
CA ASP A 114 35.60 -49.95 8.46
C ASP A 114 36.84 -49.62 7.58
N LYS A 115 37.42 -48.41 7.66
CA LYS A 115 38.73 -48.12 7.06
C LYS A 115 39.54 -47.09 7.85
N GLY A 116 40.03 -47.52 9.01
CA GLY A 116 41.17 -46.87 9.65
C GLY A 116 42.38 -46.81 8.70
N GLY A 117 42.71 -45.61 8.22
CA GLY A 117 43.81 -45.36 7.30
C GLY A 117 44.24 -43.90 7.33
N TRP A 118 44.98 -43.53 8.37
CA TRP A 118 45.67 -42.25 8.50
C TRP A 118 46.47 -41.86 7.24
N THR A 119 46.18 -40.69 6.68
CA THR A 119 47.14 -39.86 5.90
C THR A 119 46.81 -38.40 6.26
N GLY A 120 47.55 -37.72 7.13
CA GLY A 120 48.89 -37.21 6.83
C GLY A 120 48.77 -35.74 6.43
N TRP A 121 49.16 -34.84 7.34
CA TRP A 121 49.21 -33.39 7.15
C TRP A 121 49.88 -32.98 5.84
N SER A 122 49.35 -31.95 5.18
CA SER A 122 50.15 -31.12 4.27
C SER A 122 49.76 -29.65 4.36
N GLU A 123 50.66 -28.87 4.94
CA GLU A 123 50.76 -27.41 4.81
C GLU A 123 51.41 -27.02 3.47
N PRO A 124 51.23 -25.76 3.02
CA PRO A 124 51.46 -25.33 1.65
C PRO A 124 52.95 -25.06 1.35
N VAL A 125 53.41 -25.49 0.18
CA VAL A 125 54.77 -25.19 -0.29
C VAL A 125 54.79 -23.89 -1.07
N SER A 126 55.67 -23.00 -0.61
CA SER A 126 56.03 -21.71 -1.19
C SER A 126 57.36 -21.80 -1.97
N LYS A 127 57.58 -20.76 -2.78
CA LYS A 127 58.85 -20.21 -3.33
C LYS A 127 59.29 -20.58 -4.76
N HIS A 128 59.08 -19.57 -5.62
CA HIS A 128 60.09 -18.75 -6.34
C HIS A 128 61.33 -19.40 -7.00
N LYS A 129 61.54 -19.07 -8.28
CA LYS A 129 62.57 -18.13 -8.79
C LYS A 129 62.48 -18.07 -10.33
N GLU A 130 62.17 -16.93 -10.94
CA GLU A 130 63.07 -15.82 -11.34
C GLU A 130 64.13 -16.20 -12.38
N THR A 131 64.07 -15.54 -13.54
CA THR A 131 65.15 -14.80 -14.25
C THR A 131 64.70 -14.56 -15.71
N ASP A 132 64.98 -13.47 -16.43
CA ASP A 132 65.26 -12.06 -16.14
C ASP A 132 65.44 -11.34 -17.50
N MET A 133 65.36 -10.00 -17.50
CA MET A 133 65.86 -9.00 -18.49
C MET A 133 64.99 -8.48 -19.67
N ASN A 134 64.62 -7.20 -19.46
CA ASN A 134 64.14 -6.06 -20.27
C ASN A 134 65.20 -5.48 -21.27
N PRO A 135 65.04 -4.27 -21.86
CA PRO A 135 63.92 -3.62 -22.62
C PRO A 135 64.46 -2.87 -23.88
N GLU A 136 63.61 -2.08 -24.55
CA GLU A 136 63.86 -0.73 -25.15
C GLU A 136 62.80 -0.46 -26.25
N ASP A 137 62.33 0.74 -26.60
CA ASP A 137 62.14 2.07 -25.99
C ASP A 137 61.45 2.95 -27.11
N VAL A 138 60.96 4.14 -26.75
CA VAL A 138 60.87 5.38 -27.56
C VAL A 138 59.50 5.82 -28.20
N THR A 139 58.93 6.86 -27.54
CA THR A 139 58.28 8.13 -28.01
C THR A 139 56.85 8.15 -28.56
N GLU A 140 55.91 8.90 -27.96
CA GLU A 140 55.65 10.37 -27.96
C GLU A 140 54.98 10.93 -29.24
N ASN A 141 53.74 11.42 -29.10
CA ASN A 141 53.29 12.80 -29.40
C ASN A 141 51.75 12.88 -29.16
N ASN A 142 51.14 13.69 -28.29
CA ASN A 142 51.10 15.14 -27.95
C ASN A 142 49.98 15.95 -28.66
N MET A 143 49.16 16.63 -27.83
CA MET A 143 48.33 17.85 -28.03
C MET A 143 47.06 17.76 -28.92
N GLY A 144 45.94 18.43 -28.60
CA GLY A 144 45.69 19.47 -27.60
C GLY A 144 44.19 19.87 -27.51
N VAL A 145 43.92 20.69 -26.49
CA VAL A 145 42.64 21.25 -26.02
C VAL A 145 42.24 22.52 -26.79
N GLN A 146 41.00 23.02 -26.55
CA GLN A 146 40.58 24.45 -26.45
C GLN A 146 39.60 24.90 -27.57
N GLU A 147 38.53 25.70 -27.40
CA GLU A 147 37.73 26.34 -26.33
C GLU A 147 36.40 26.83 -26.97
N LEU A 148 35.49 27.30 -26.10
CA LEU A 148 34.19 27.97 -26.34
C LEU A 148 34.29 29.32 -27.09
N GLN A 149 33.19 29.77 -27.71
CA GLN A 149 32.67 31.16 -27.62
C GLN A 149 31.22 31.27 -28.13
N GLU A 150 30.39 32.04 -27.41
CA GLU A 150 29.01 32.48 -27.71
C GLU A 150 28.96 33.68 -28.70
N GLU A 151 27.78 33.94 -29.30
CA GLU A 151 27.06 35.24 -29.25
C GLU A 151 25.63 35.17 -29.86
N LEU A 152 24.77 36.06 -29.36
CA LEU A 152 23.30 36.26 -29.48
C LEU A 152 22.89 36.91 -30.85
N GLU A 153 21.65 37.16 -31.29
CA GLU A 153 20.29 37.38 -30.72
C GLU A 153 19.29 37.47 -31.91
N ASP A 154 18.00 37.11 -31.74
CA ASP A 154 16.82 37.94 -32.13
C ASP A 154 15.48 37.18 -31.89
N GLU A 155 14.57 37.87 -31.18
CA GLU A 155 13.25 37.43 -30.72
C GLU A 155 12.17 37.44 -31.82
N ASP A 156 11.25 36.46 -31.79
CA ASP A 156 9.77 36.60 -31.82
C ASP A 156 9.06 35.35 -32.42
N ILE A 157 8.96 34.21 -31.73
CA ILE A 157 7.77 33.31 -31.78
C ILE A 157 7.52 32.67 -30.40
N ASN A 158 7.10 33.50 -29.44
CA ASN A 158 6.65 33.09 -28.10
C ASN A 158 5.42 32.16 -28.16
N GLN A 159 5.63 30.83 -28.17
CA GLN A 159 4.75 29.80 -27.56
C GLN A 159 5.15 28.33 -27.89
N GLU A 160 5.89 28.07 -28.98
CA GLU A 160 6.47 26.74 -29.29
C GLU A 160 7.84 26.53 -28.62
N GLU A 161 8.55 27.63 -28.36
CA GLU A 161 9.87 27.68 -27.71
C GLU A 161 9.90 27.04 -26.31
N ASP A 162 8.80 27.04 -25.55
CA ASP A 162 8.77 26.42 -24.20
C ASP A 162 8.90 24.89 -24.26
N ALA A 163 8.32 24.24 -25.27
CA ALA A 163 8.43 22.79 -25.44
C ALA A 163 9.79 22.43 -26.05
N GLU A 164 10.27 23.23 -27.00
CA GLU A 164 11.56 23.05 -27.66
C GLU A 164 12.75 23.30 -26.70
N ALA A 165 12.64 24.30 -25.81
CA ALA A 165 13.61 24.52 -24.75
C ALA A 165 13.65 23.37 -23.73
N LEU A 166 12.50 22.79 -23.39
CA LEU A 166 12.45 21.58 -22.54
C LEU A 166 13.02 20.36 -23.25
N LEU A 167 12.75 20.18 -24.55
CA LEU A 167 13.36 19.13 -25.37
C LEU A 167 14.89 19.29 -25.40
N LYS A 168 15.40 20.51 -25.59
CA LYS A 168 16.82 20.82 -25.57
C LYS A 168 17.46 20.58 -24.19
N GLN A 169 16.75 20.89 -23.10
CA GLN A 169 17.18 20.55 -21.73
C GLN A 169 17.17 19.04 -21.45
N LEU A 170 16.32 18.29 -22.14
CA LEU A 170 16.29 16.82 -22.10
C LEU A 170 17.31 16.18 -23.07
N GLY A 171 18.03 16.97 -23.87
CA GLY A 171 19.02 16.47 -24.84
C GLY A 171 18.43 16.10 -26.21
N ILE A 172 17.18 16.44 -26.48
CA ILE A 172 16.48 16.13 -27.74
C ILE A 172 16.65 17.31 -28.71
N ASP A 173 17.45 17.13 -29.76
CA ASP A 173 17.69 18.14 -30.81
C ASP A 173 16.78 17.92 -32.02
N VAL A 174 15.82 18.83 -32.22
CA VAL A 174 14.82 18.74 -33.30
C VAL A 174 15.48 18.88 -34.68
N ASP A 175 16.63 19.54 -34.79
CA ASP A 175 17.26 19.96 -36.05
C ASP A 175 18.49 19.17 -36.53
N VAL A 176 19.01 18.21 -35.76
CA VAL A 176 20.07 17.32 -36.27
C VAL A 176 19.44 16.15 -37.01
N GLY A 177 19.50 16.20 -38.34
CA GLY A 177 19.13 15.10 -39.20
C GLY A 177 20.16 13.96 -39.13
N ALA A 178 19.78 12.84 -38.52
CA ALA A 178 20.37 11.53 -38.80
C ALA A 178 19.38 10.39 -38.46
N SER A 179 18.94 9.69 -39.51
CA SER A 179 18.51 8.27 -39.57
C SER A 179 17.81 7.64 -38.34
N SER A 180 16.53 7.94 -38.08
CA SER A 180 15.69 7.00 -37.34
C SER A 180 15.11 5.97 -38.34
N ALA A 181 15.39 4.68 -38.13
CA ALA A 181 14.98 3.58 -39.01
C ALA A 181 13.47 3.25 -38.91
N VAL A 182 12.77 3.77 -37.89
CA VAL A 182 11.35 3.49 -37.62
C VAL A 182 10.51 4.73 -37.87
N HIS A 183 9.76 4.73 -38.96
CA HIS A 183 8.90 5.85 -39.34
C HIS A 183 7.44 5.71 -38.87
N ASP A 184 7.04 4.53 -38.38
CA ASP A 184 5.66 4.25 -38.01
C ASP A 184 5.41 4.41 -36.50
N THR A 185 4.41 5.23 -36.14
CA THR A 185 3.95 5.41 -34.75
C THR A 185 3.24 4.17 -34.20
N SER A 186 2.74 3.30 -35.09
CA SER A 186 2.11 2.03 -34.70
C SER A 186 3.12 1.06 -34.06
N THR A 187 4.35 1.00 -34.57
CA THR A 187 5.45 0.21 -34.01
C THR A 187 5.78 0.63 -32.59
N TRP A 188 5.84 1.94 -32.32
CA TRP A 188 6.08 2.49 -30.98
C TRP A 188 4.95 2.18 -30.00
N THR A 189 3.70 2.17 -30.48
CA THR A 189 2.56 1.77 -29.66
C THR A 189 2.68 0.30 -29.28
N ARG A 190 2.97 -0.57 -30.25
CA ARG A 190 3.18 -2.01 -30.01
C ARG A 190 4.36 -2.27 -29.07
N TRP A 191 5.48 -1.55 -29.26
CA TRP A 191 6.62 -1.62 -28.34
C TRP A 191 6.19 -1.29 -26.91
N SER A 192 5.44 -0.19 -26.70
CA SER A 192 4.99 0.19 -25.36
C SER A 192 4.01 -0.81 -24.73
N GLU A 193 3.19 -1.47 -25.55
CA GLU A 193 2.28 -2.54 -25.10
C GLU A 193 3.06 -3.79 -24.67
N VAL A 194 4.09 -4.18 -25.44
CA VAL A 194 4.99 -5.29 -25.10
C VAL A 194 5.78 -4.94 -23.84
N GLU A 195 6.33 -3.74 -23.75
CA GLU A 195 7.08 -3.25 -22.58
C GLU A 195 6.22 -3.30 -21.32
N LEU A 196 4.98 -2.82 -21.40
CA LEU A 196 4.05 -2.95 -20.29
C LEU A 196 3.74 -4.41 -19.98
N SER A 197 3.52 -5.27 -20.98
CA SER A 197 3.25 -6.69 -20.73
C SER A 197 4.42 -7.39 -20.03
N ARG A 198 5.67 -7.02 -20.36
CA ARG A 198 6.88 -7.48 -19.68
C ARG A 198 6.93 -6.95 -18.26
N ASP A 199 6.71 -5.65 -18.04
CA ASP A 199 6.57 -5.08 -16.69
C ASP A 199 5.47 -5.76 -15.87
N HIS A 200 4.43 -6.29 -16.50
CA HIS A 200 3.36 -6.98 -15.79
C HIS A 200 3.73 -8.42 -15.39
N SER A 201 4.52 -9.12 -16.19
CA SER A 201 4.88 -10.52 -15.98
C SER A 201 6.20 -10.69 -15.23
N GLN A 202 7.18 -9.83 -15.52
CA GLN A 202 8.53 -9.80 -14.98
C GLN A 202 8.59 -8.77 -13.84
N TRP A 203 8.07 -9.14 -12.67
CA TRP A 203 8.16 -8.32 -11.46
C TRP A 203 8.81 -9.08 -10.29
N MET A 204 8.93 -10.40 -10.39
CA MET A 204 9.45 -11.28 -9.37
C MET A 204 10.89 -11.68 -9.71
N PRO A 205 11.83 -11.65 -8.75
CA PRO A 205 13.20 -12.12 -8.94
C PRO A 205 13.27 -13.60 -9.33
N VAL A 206 14.33 -13.97 -10.06
CA VAL A 206 14.58 -15.36 -10.49
C VAL A 206 15.83 -15.90 -9.77
N HIS A 207 15.81 -17.19 -9.42
CA HIS A 207 16.97 -17.88 -8.84
C HIS A 207 17.97 -18.26 -9.94
N GLY A 208 19.26 -17.98 -9.72
CA GLY A 208 20.29 -18.11 -10.77
C GLY A 208 20.63 -19.55 -11.21
N LYS A 209 20.22 -20.59 -10.45
CA LYS A 209 20.61 -22.00 -10.74
C LYS A 209 19.43 -22.94 -10.99
N SER A 210 18.25 -22.72 -10.41
CA SER A 210 17.15 -23.71 -10.43
C SER A 210 16.25 -23.64 -11.68
N ASP A 211 16.05 -22.47 -12.28
CA ASP A 211 15.23 -22.34 -13.50
C ASP A 211 15.96 -22.74 -14.79
N LYS A 212 17.25 -23.06 -14.71
CA LYS A 212 18.02 -23.65 -15.82
C LYS A 212 17.58 -25.08 -16.16
N ALA A 213 16.87 -25.77 -15.27
CA ALA A 213 16.53 -27.19 -15.43
C ALA A 213 15.08 -27.44 -15.90
N SER A 214 14.20 -26.43 -15.87
CA SER A 214 12.77 -26.59 -16.19
C SER A 214 12.40 -26.20 -17.64
N GLN A 215 13.34 -25.66 -18.43
CA GLN A 215 13.11 -25.29 -19.83
C GLN A 215 14.26 -25.69 -20.76
N ASP A 216 14.56 -26.99 -20.86
CA ASP A 216 15.44 -27.55 -21.92
C ASP A 216 14.63 -27.85 -23.21
N ASN A 217 13.80 -26.89 -23.63
CA ASN A 217 13.10 -26.93 -24.91
C ASN A 217 13.51 -25.70 -25.72
N GLY A 218 14.66 -25.80 -26.42
CA GLY A 218 15.07 -24.95 -27.53
C GLY A 218 14.55 -23.52 -27.52
N MET A 219 14.99 -22.71 -26.55
CA MET A 219 14.70 -21.28 -26.52
C MET A 219 15.79 -20.53 -27.32
N PRO A 220 15.44 -19.51 -28.12
CA PRO A 220 16.42 -18.71 -28.85
C PRO A 220 17.36 -17.98 -27.87
N ASP A 221 18.64 -17.87 -28.23
CA ASP A 221 19.74 -17.34 -27.39
C ASP A 221 19.44 -15.98 -26.71
N GLY A 222 18.51 -15.18 -27.23
CA GLY A 222 18.12 -13.88 -26.65
C GLY A 222 17.32 -13.96 -25.33
N GLU A 223 16.55 -15.03 -25.09
CA GLU A 223 15.75 -15.15 -23.85
C GLU A 223 16.58 -15.63 -22.64
N ALA A 224 17.77 -16.20 -22.89
CA ALA A 224 18.72 -16.54 -21.85
C ALA A 224 19.31 -15.27 -21.21
N ASP A 225 19.60 -14.25 -22.01
CA ASP A 225 20.14 -12.96 -21.56
C ASP A 225 19.12 -12.15 -20.73
N GLU A 226 17.83 -12.19 -21.09
CA GLU A 226 16.74 -11.56 -20.32
C GLU A 226 16.50 -12.21 -18.94
N GLN A 227 16.87 -13.48 -18.75
CA GLN A 227 16.77 -14.14 -17.45
C GLN A 227 17.87 -13.66 -16.48
N PHE A 228 19.07 -13.34 -16.98
CA PHE A 228 20.17 -12.87 -16.13
C PHE A 228 19.89 -11.49 -15.52
N LEU A 229 19.19 -10.60 -16.23
CA LEU A 229 18.81 -9.27 -15.71
C LEU A 229 17.80 -9.35 -14.55
N ARG A 230 17.14 -10.49 -14.35
CA ARG A 230 16.16 -10.73 -13.27
C ARG A 230 16.75 -11.46 -12.06
N VAL A 231 18.02 -11.88 -12.15
CA VAL A 231 18.74 -12.50 -11.03
C VAL A 231 19.34 -11.38 -10.18
N ILE A 232 18.81 -11.23 -8.97
CA ILE A 232 19.32 -10.24 -8.00
C ILE A 232 20.39 -10.90 -7.13
N LEU A 233 21.61 -10.36 -7.22
CA LEU A 233 22.75 -10.84 -6.45
C LEU A 233 22.68 -10.33 -5.01
N PHE A 234 23.56 -10.85 -4.14
CA PHE A 234 23.56 -10.40 -2.74
C PHE A 234 24.08 -8.97 -2.62
N GLU A 235 25.03 -8.59 -3.46
CA GLU A 235 25.62 -7.26 -3.52
C GLU A 235 24.55 -6.18 -3.70
N ASP A 236 23.56 -6.44 -4.56
CA ASP A 236 22.46 -5.52 -4.88
C ASP A 236 21.54 -5.21 -3.68
N VAL A 237 21.43 -6.13 -2.72
CA VAL A 237 20.58 -5.97 -1.53
C VAL A 237 21.38 -5.63 -0.27
N SER A 238 22.67 -6.00 -0.23
CA SER A 238 23.49 -6.00 0.99
C SER A 238 23.62 -4.63 1.66
N GLU A 239 23.70 -3.55 0.88
CA GLU A 239 23.84 -2.18 1.40
C GLU A 239 22.55 -1.64 2.03
N CYS A 240 21.41 -2.24 1.70
CA CYS A 240 20.09 -1.80 2.15
C CYS A 240 19.61 -2.53 3.41
N LEU A 241 20.33 -3.56 3.87
CA LEU A 241 19.92 -4.38 5.01
C LEU A 241 20.21 -3.69 6.35
N PHE A 242 19.22 -3.68 7.24
CA PHE A 242 19.37 -3.18 8.61
C PHE A 242 18.63 -4.08 9.60
N SER A 243 19.00 -4.02 10.88
CA SER A 243 18.33 -4.85 11.91
C SER A 243 17.31 -4.03 12.68
N LEU A 244 16.08 -4.53 12.75
CA LEU A 244 15.01 -3.96 13.58
C LEU A 244 14.88 -4.68 14.92
N SER A 245 14.92 -3.94 16.02
CA SER A 245 14.77 -4.46 17.38
C SER A 245 13.33 -4.30 17.91
N SER A 246 12.66 -3.22 17.55
CA SER A 246 11.30 -2.92 18.01
C SER A 246 10.26 -3.80 17.32
N GLU A 247 9.28 -4.28 18.07
CA GLU A 247 8.13 -4.99 17.51
C GLU A 247 7.27 -4.05 16.65
N GLU A 248 7.16 -2.77 17.04
CA GLU A 248 6.40 -1.76 16.29
C GLU A 248 7.03 -1.47 14.92
N ALA A 249 8.35 -1.34 14.86
CA ALA A 249 9.06 -1.11 13.60
C ALA A 249 8.98 -2.33 12.66
N ARG A 250 9.13 -3.55 13.19
CA ARG A 250 8.96 -4.78 12.40
C ARG A 250 7.53 -4.93 11.87
N LEU A 251 6.52 -4.63 12.70
CA LEU A 251 5.12 -4.62 12.24
C LEU A 251 4.86 -3.52 11.21
N SER A 252 5.50 -2.35 11.35
CA SER A 252 5.41 -1.26 10.38
C SER A 252 5.98 -1.68 9.02
N LEU A 253 7.15 -2.32 8.99
CA LEU A 253 7.75 -2.86 7.77
C LEU A 253 6.78 -3.80 7.04
N VAL A 254 6.20 -4.77 7.75
CA VAL A 254 5.24 -5.73 7.17
C VAL A 254 3.96 -5.03 6.71
N SER A 255 3.43 -4.09 7.50
CA SER A 255 2.20 -3.37 7.16
C SER A 255 2.38 -2.51 5.90
N GLN A 256 3.52 -1.84 5.77
CA GLN A 256 3.86 -1.03 4.59
C GLN A 256 4.16 -1.90 3.37
N PHE A 257 4.78 -3.07 3.56
CA PHE A 257 4.94 -4.09 2.51
C PHE A 257 3.59 -4.59 1.99
N ILE A 258 2.65 -4.94 2.88
CA ILE A 258 1.30 -5.36 2.49
C ILE A 258 0.58 -4.29 1.66
N GLU A 259 0.70 -3.04 2.10
CA GLU A 259 0.11 -1.91 1.41
C GLU A 259 0.77 -1.61 0.05
N PHE A 260 2.09 -1.79 -0.05
CA PHE A 260 2.85 -1.62 -1.29
C PHE A 260 2.34 -2.56 -2.40
N PHE A 261 2.07 -3.83 -2.08
CA PHE A 261 1.54 -4.81 -3.03
C PHE A 261 0.01 -4.69 -3.27
N GLY A 262 -0.64 -3.69 -2.69
CA GLY A 262 -2.01 -3.28 -3.05
C GLY A 262 -3.14 -3.81 -2.17
N VAL A 263 -2.84 -4.39 -1.00
CA VAL A 263 -3.86 -4.69 0.01
C VAL A 263 -4.07 -3.47 0.90
N GLU A 264 -5.33 -3.07 1.07
CA GLU A 264 -5.64 -1.82 1.78
C GLU A 264 -5.43 -1.95 3.29
N MET A 265 -4.38 -1.30 3.80
CA MET A 265 -4.09 -1.16 5.24
C MET A 265 -4.43 0.25 5.78
N SER A 266 -5.00 1.12 4.93
CA SER A 266 -5.27 2.54 5.20
C SER A 266 -6.12 2.80 6.45
N ARG A 267 -6.93 1.82 6.88
CA ARG A 267 -7.84 1.91 8.04
C ARG A 267 -7.11 1.94 9.38
N TRP A 268 -5.86 1.47 9.41
CA TRP A 268 -5.03 1.38 10.61
C TRP A 268 -3.92 2.44 10.64
N ILE A 269 -3.95 3.40 9.70
CA ILE A 269 -2.97 4.47 9.59
C ILE A 269 -3.70 5.81 9.77
N CYS A 270 -3.19 6.65 10.67
CA CYS A 270 -3.72 8.00 10.81
C CYS A 270 -3.33 8.83 9.58
N THR A 271 -4.27 9.59 9.01
CA THR A 271 -4.02 10.36 7.79
C THR A 271 -3.01 11.50 8.00
N ASN A 272 -2.76 11.89 9.24
CA ASN A 272 -1.74 12.89 9.58
C ASN A 272 -0.33 12.31 9.72
N SER A 273 -0.18 10.98 9.68
CA SER A 273 1.13 10.35 9.75
C SER A 273 1.99 10.75 8.56
N SER A 274 3.31 10.81 8.77
CA SER A 274 4.31 10.93 7.70
C SER A 274 4.08 9.84 6.64
N ARG A 275 3.87 8.61 7.10
CA ARG A 275 3.59 7.41 6.29
C ARG A 275 2.46 7.64 5.29
N TRP A 276 1.32 8.12 5.75
CA TRP A 276 0.19 8.42 4.87
C TRP A 276 0.54 9.52 3.87
N THR A 277 1.20 10.58 4.34
CA THR A 277 1.55 11.73 3.48
C THR A 277 2.49 11.31 2.36
N GLU A 278 3.56 10.58 2.68
CA GLU A 278 4.52 10.06 1.69
C GLU A 278 3.88 9.06 0.75
N LYS A 279 3.05 8.15 1.27
CA LYS A 279 2.27 7.22 0.44
C LYS A 279 1.43 7.93 -0.61
N ILE A 280 0.62 8.89 -0.18
CA ILE A 280 -0.28 9.64 -1.06
C ILE A 280 0.52 10.46 -2.07
N PHE A 281 1.65 11.02 -1.64
CA PHE A 281 2.52 11.81 -2.49
C PHE A 281 3.15 10.98 -3.62
N SER A 282 3.60 9.77 -3.30
CA SER A 282 4.27 8.85 -4.23
C SER A 282 3.31 8.06 -5.14
N LEU A 283 2.01 8.35 -5.16
CA LEU A 283 1.07 7.60 -6.01
C LEU A 283 1.31 7.88 -7.51
N GLU A 284 1.43 6.82 -8.29
CA GLU A 284 1.34 6.87 -9.76
C GLU A 284 -0.05 6.46 -10.27
N VAL A 285 -0.79 5.69 -9.47
CA VAL A 285 -2.16 5.23 -9.71
C VAL A 285 -2.98 5.44 -8.44
N LEU A 286 -4.23 5.84 -8.59
CA LEU A 286 -5.13 6.03 -7.47
C LEU A 286 -5.55 4.66 -6.88
N PRO A 287 -5.41 4.44 -5.56
CA PRO A 287 -5.92 3.26 -4.87
C PRO A 287 -7.45 3.10 -5.03
N ASP A 288 -7.92 1.85 -5.01
CA ASP A 288 -9.34 1.49 -5.17
C ASP A 288 -10.27 2.23 -4.19
N SER A 289 -9.82 2.50 -2.96
CA SER A 289 -10.62 3.19 -1.94
C SER A 289 -10.80 4.69 -2.18
N ILE A 290 -9.71 5.38 -2.53
CA ILE A 290 -9.76 6.80 -2.93
C ILE A 290 -10.63 6.91 -4.17
N LEU A 291 -10.45 6.00 -5.12
CA LEU A 291 -11.23 5.97 -6.34
C LEU A 291 -12.72 5.72 -6.06
N GLN A 292 -13.06 4.81 -5.14
CA GLN A 292 -14.44 4.57 -4.71
C GLN A 292 -15.04 5.83 -4.08
N ASN A 293 -14.28 6.57 -3.28
CA ASN A 293 -14.72 7.83 -2.71
C ASN A 293 -14.95 8.91 -3.79
N LEU A 294 -14.05 9.05 -4.76
CA LEU A 294 -14.24 9.97 -5.88
C LEU A 294 -15.45 9.58 -6.76
N ARG A 295 -15.67 8.27 -6.98
CA ARG A 295 -16.86 7.76 -7.69
C ARG A 295 -18.16 8.08 -6.93
N ARG A 296 -18.17 7.91 -5.61
CA ARG A 296 -19.34 8.28 -4.77
C ARG A 296 -19.64 9.77 -4.90
N VAL A 297 -18.62 10.61 -4.81
CA VAL A 297 -18.77 12.05 -5.05
C VAL A 297 -19.36 12.32 -6.43
N HIS A 298 -18.79 11.73 -7.47
CA HIS A 298 -19.25 11.92 -8.84
C HIS A 298 -20.71 11.52 -9.03
N ASP A 299 -21.08 10.31 -8.59
CA ASP A 299 -22.44 9.79 -8.68
C ASP A 299 -23.46 10.72 -8.02
N ILE A 300 -23.12 11.26 -6.85
CA ILE A 300 -24.00 12.17 -6.10
C ILE A 300 -24.15 13.49 -6.85
N LEU A 301 -23.06 14.03 -7.38
CA LEU A 301 -23.07 15.31 -8.09
C LEU A 301 -23.77 15.22 -9.45
N VAL A 302 -23.64 14.10 -10.16
CA VAL A 302 -24.21 13.86 -11.50
C VAL A 302 -25.68 13.42 -11.46
N LYS A 303 -26.10 12.57 -10.51
CA LYS A 303 -27.52 12.16 -10.38
C LYS A 303 -28.49 13.33 -10.22
N SER A 304 -27.99 14.50 -9.79
CA SER A 304 -28.76 15.74 -9.68
C SER A 304 -28.91 16.51 -11.01
N GLN A 305 -28.14 16.21 -12.04
CA GLN A 305 -28.17 16.87 -13.34
C GLN A 305 -28.68 15.87 -14.38
N ALA A 306 -29.90 16.07 -14.89
CA ALA A 306 -30.56 15.18 -15.85
C ALA A 306 -29.90 15.14 -17.26
N ILE A 307 -28.61 15.41 -17.35
CA ILE A 307 -27.83 15.46 -18.59
C ILE A 307 -26.73 14.41 -18.47
N SER A 308 -26.93 13.30 -19.17
CA SER A 308 -25.91 12.27 -19.37
C SER A 308 -24.78 12.81 -20.24
N ARG A 309 -23.78 13.44 -19.62
CA ARG A 309 -22.41 13.38 -20.16
C ARG A 309 -21.78 12.13 -19.58
N SER A 310 -21.56 11.16 -20.45
CA SER A 310 -20.93 9.88 -20.16
C SER A 310 -19.60 10.07 -19.40
N ASN A 311 -19.46 9.40 -18.26
CA ASN A 311 -18.21 8.85 -17.74
C ASN A 311 -17.01 9.81 -17.58
N SER A 312 -17.21 10.98 -16.96
CA SER A 312 -16.17 12.03 -16.86
C SER A 312 -15.03 11.75 -15.87
N LEU A 313 -14.98 10.60 -15.18
CA LEU A 313 -13.83 10.20 -14.35
C LEU A 313 -13.33 8.81 -14.74
N GLU A 314 -13.86 8.20 -15.80
CA GLU A 314 -13.49 6.86 -16.23
C GLU A 314 -12.06 6.82 -16.77
N PHE A 315 -11.53 7.94 -17.28
CA PHE A 315 -10.12 8.09 -17.62
C PHE A 315 -9.16 8.03 -16.40
N LEU A 316 -9.66 8.27 -15.18
CA LEU A 316 -8.88 8.03 -13.96
C LEU A 316 -8.76 6.53 -13.66
N LEU A 317 -9.51 5.69 -14.38
CA LEU A 317 -9.60 4.24 -14.22
C LEU A 317 -8.68 3.46 -15.15
N ASP A 318 -7.66 4.08 -15.75
CA ASP A 318 -6.58 3.37 -16.47
C ASP A 318 -5.78 2.39 -15.57
N SER A 319 -6.28 2.07 -14.37
CA SER A 319 -5.82 1.00 -13.49
C SER A 319 -6.41 -0.37 -13.83
N ILE A 320 -6.97 -0.62 -15.02
CA ILE A 320 -7.22 -2.00 -15.47
C ILE A 320 -5.86 -2.61 -15.82
N GLY A 321 -5.04 -2.82 -14.78
CA GLY A 321 -3.91 -3.71 -14.84
C GLY A 321 -4.41 -5.11 -15.15
N ASP A 322 -3.59 -5.87 -15.85
CA ASP A 322 -3.88 -7.25 -16.18
C ASP A 322 -4.20 -8.05 -14.90
N ASN A 323 -5.36 -8.70 -14.87
CA ASN A 323 -5.85 -9.50 -13.75
C ASN A 323 -4.84 -10.61 -13.38
N SER A 324 -4.01 -11.03 -14.33
CA SER A 324 -2.95 -12.03 -14.15
C SER A 324 -1.87 -11.58 -13.16
N LYS A 325 -1.29 -10.38 -13.34
CA LYS A 325 -0.27 -9.78 -12.44
C LYS A 325 -0.81 -9.64 -11.03
N ARG A 326 -2.01 -9.05 -10.90
CA ARG A 326 -2.67 -8.86 -9.60
C ARG A 326 -2.87 -10.20 -8.90
N THR A 327 -3.25 -11.25 -9.65
CA THR A 327 -3.40 -12.60 -9.09
C THR A 327 -2.08 -13.16 -8.55
N ALA A 328 -1.00 -13.10 -9.34
CA ALA A 328 0.31 -13.61 -8.92
C ALA A 328 0.86 -12.86 -7.69
N MET A 329 0.78 -11.53 -7.70
CA MET A 329 1.18 -10.68 -6.57
C MET A 329 0.41 -10.99 -5.30
N MET A 330 -0.91 -11.21 -5.41
CA MET A 330 -1.74 -11.52 -4.26
C MET A 330 -1.43 -12.90 -3.67
N LYS A 331 -1.04 -13.89 -4.50
CA LYS A 331 -0.53 -15.19 -4.02
C LYS A 331 0.79 -15.04 -3.27
N PHE A 332 1.73 -14.31 -3.85
CA PHE A 332 3.01 -13.98 -3.23
C PHE A 332 2.80 -13.28 -1.88
N LEU A 333 1.96 -12.24 -1.86
CA LEU A 333 1.65 -11.49 -0.66
C LEU A 333 1.00 -12.36 0.41
N ARG A 334 0.00 -13.19 0.03
CA ARG A 334 -0.62 -14.15 0.94
C ARG A 334 0.43 -15.06 1.59
N ASN A 335 1.32 -15.66 0.80
CA ASN A 335 2.36 -16.55 1.31
C ASN A 335 3.30 -15.81 2.28
N ALA A 336 3.71 -14.59 1.94
CA ALA A 336 4.55 -13.75 2.79
C ALA A 336 3.86 -13.40 4.12
N VAL A 337 2.59 -12.98 4.08
CA VAL A 337 1.83 -12.64 5.30
C VAL A 337 1.61 -13.87 6.17
N LEU A 338 1.32 -15.04 5.59
CA LEU A 338 1.19 -16.29 6.33
C LEU A 338 2.48 -16.67 7.05
N LEU A 339 3.64 -16.40 6.46
CA LEU A 339 4.93 -16.59 7.12
C LEU A 339 5.15 -15.54 8.23
N CYS A 340 4.79 -14.28 7.99
CA CYS A 340 4.86 -13.22 9.00
C CYS A 340 3.94 -13.45 10.22
N LEU A 341 2.84 -14.19 10.08
CA LEU A 341 2.00 -14.59 11.22
C LEU A 341 2.73 -15.50 12.22
N ALA A 342 3.80 -16.21 11.80
CA ALA A 342 4.65 -16.94 12.72
C ALA A 342 5.48 -16.00 13.62
N ALA A 343 5.82 -14.80 13.13
CA ALA A 343 6.51 -13.77 13.91
C ALA A 343 5.53 -12.95 14.77
N PHE A 344 4.29 -12.75 14.29
CA PHE A 344 3.24 -11.98 14.97
C PHE A 344 1.96 -12.81 15.17
N PRO A 345 1.93 -13.72 16.15
CA PRO A 345 0.74 -14.52 16.43
C PRO A 345 -0.42 -13.64 16.91
N HIS A 346 -1.65 -14.02 16.56
CA HIS A 346 -2.89 -13.34 16.96
C HIS A 346 -3.05 -11.88 16.49
N ASN A 347 -2.35 -11.50 15.41
CA ASN A 347 -2.51 -10.17 14.81
C ASN A 347 -3.63 -10.18 13.75
N TYR A 348 -4.83 -9.78 14.16
CA TYR A 348 -6.00 -9.76 13.28
C TYR A 348 -5.85 -8.87 12.04
N MET A 349 -4.97 -7.86 12.06
CA MET A 349 -4.72 -7.00 10.90
C MET A 349 -4.00 -7.78 9.79
N LEU A 350 -2.99 -8.57 10.16
CA LEU A 350 -2.26 -9.44 9.24
C LEU A 350 -3.14 -10.60 8.77
N GLU A 351 -3.99 -11.14 9.64
CA GLU A 351 -4.98 -12.15 9.26
C GLU A 351 -6.00 -11.61 8.26
N GLU A 352 -6.53 -10.40 8.47
CA GLU A 352 -7.41 -9.74 7.50
C GLU A 352 -6.68 -9.54 6.16
N ALA A 353 -5.43 -9.06 6.19
CA ALA A 353 -4.63 -8.89 4.99
C ALA A 353 -4.42 -10.20 4.23
N ALA A 354 -4.14 -11.31 4.92
CA ALA A 354 -4.00 -12.63 4.29
C ALA A 354 -5.30 -13.12 3.64
N LEU A 355 -6.45 -12.93 4.30
CA LEU A 355 -7.75 -13.30 3.74
C LEU A 355 -8.13 -12.41 2.55
N VAL A 356 -7.84 -11.11 2.61
CA VAL A 356 -8.04 -10.18 1.48
C VAL A 356 -7.16 -10.54 0.29
N ALA A 357 -5.89 -10.86 0.53
CA ALA A 357 -4.97 -11.30 -0.52
C ALA A 357 -5.46 -12.60 -1.19
N GLU A 358 -5.91 -13.60 -0.41
CA GLU A 358 -6.51 -14.82 -0.95
C GLU A 358 -7.72 -14.52 -1.85
N GLU A 359 -8.61 -13.63 -1.39
CA GLU A 359 -9.79 -13.22 -2.16
C GLU A 359 -9.45 -12.51 -3.46
N LEU A 360 -8.44 -11.65 -3.45
CA LEU A 360 -7.98 -10.93 -4.66
C LEU A 360 -7.17 -11.83 -5.59
N SER A 361 -6.62 -12.94 -5.09
CA SER A 361 -5.87 -13.91 -5.90
C SER A 361 -6.76 -14.88 -6.69
N ILE A 362 -8.02 -15.08 -6.28
CA ILE A 362 -8.92 -16.01 -6.95
C ILE A 362 -9.84 -15.21 -7.88
N THR A 363 -9.68 -15.43 -9.19
CA THR A 363 -10.55 -14.83 -10.21
C THR A 363 -12.00 -15.22 -9.94
N ARG A 364 -12.83 -14.21 -9.73
CA ARG A 364 -14.25 -14.25 -9.32
C ARG A 364 -15.08 -15.18 -10.23
N THR A 365 -15.08 -16.47 -9.93
CA THR A 365 -15.71 -17.50 -10.78
C THR A 365 -16.77 -18.33 -10.06
N ASP A 366 -16.88 -18.25 -8.73
CA ASP A 366 -17.87 -19.01 -7.97
C ASP A 366 -18.61 -18.21 -6.89
N SER A 367 -19.82 -18.64 -6.55
CA SER A 367 -20.65 -18.12 -5.45
C SER A 367 -20.13 -18.46 -4.04
N SER A 368 -18.87 -18.88 -3.93
CA SER A 368 -18.23 -19.29 -2.68
C SER A 368 -17.16 -18.26 -2.29
N THR A 369 -17.06 -17.97 -0.99
CA THR A 369 -16.04 -17.06 -0.45
C THR A 369 -14.66 -17.70 -0.58
N PRO A 370 -13.73 -17.13 -1.39
CA PRO A 370 -12.43 -17.75 -1.63
C PRO A 370 -11.60 -17.90 -0.34
N SER A 371 -11.70 -16.91 0.56
CA SER A 371 -11.04 -16.91 1.89
C SER A 371 -11.51 -18.01 2.84
N ARG A 372 -12.59 -18.73 2.55
CA ARG A 372 -13.18 -19.74 3.46
C ARG A 372 -12.24 -20.91 3.74
N ALA A 373 -11.51 -21.38 2.74
CA ALA A 373 -10.60 -22.51 2.92
C ALA A 373 -9.44 -22.12 3.83
N LEU A 374 -8.83 -20.97 3.57
CA LEU A 374 -7.72 -20.40 4.33
C LEU A 374 -8.11 -20.05 5.77
N ALA A 375 -9.25 -19.36 5.96
CA ALA A 375 -9.73 -19.05 7.31
C ALA A 375 -9.97 -20.32 8.14
N LYS A 376 -10.52 -21.38 7.52
CA LYS A 376 -10.72 -22.67 8.20
C LYS A 376 -9.43 -23.40 8.50
N SER A 377 -8.38 -23.27 7.69
CA SER A 377 -7.07 -23.87 8.02
C SER A 377 -6.41 -23.13 9.18
N LEU A 378 -6.47 -21.79 9.20
CA LEU A 378 -5.93 -20.97 10.28
C LEU A 378 -6.66 -21.23 11.62
N LEU A 379 -7.99 -21.35 11.60
CA LEU A 379 -8.78 -21.70 12.79
C LEU A 379 -8.57 -23.15 13.27
N LYS A 380 -8.08 -24.04 12.40
CA LYS A 380 -7.73 -25.40 12.79
C LYS A 380 -6.38 -25.45 13.50
N SER A 381 -5.41 -24.64 13.06
CA SER A 381 -4.13 -24.49 13.75
C SER A 381 -4.31 -23.79 15.08
N ASP A 382 -5.13 -22.74 15.13
CA ASP A 382 -5.41 -21.99 16.35
C ASP A 382 -6.90 -21.84 16.62
N ARG A 383 -7.40 -22.60 17.59
CA ARG A 383 -8.81 -22.55 18.01
C ARG A 383 -9.11 -21.46 19.03
N GLN A 384 -8.08 -20.83 19.60
CA GLN A 384 -8.22 -19.80 20.62
C GLN A 384 -8.32 -18.40 20.00
N ASP A 385 -8.00 -18.27 18.70
CA ASP A 385 -8.15 -17.01 17.99
C ASP A 385 -9.60 -16.65 17.65
N VAL A 386 -10.18 -15.86 18.54
CA VAL A 386 -11.54 -15.35 18.41
C VAL A 386 -11.62 -14.14 17.48
N LEU A 387 -10.53 -13.39 17.30
CA LEU A 387 -10.52 -12.24 16.40
C LEU A 387 -10.48 -12.69 14.94
N LEU A 388 -9.71 -13.75 14.63
CA LEU A 388 -9.74 -14.41 13.33
C LEU A 388 -11.15 -14.86 12.93
N CYS A 389 -11.91 -15.42 13.90
CA CYS A 389 -13.31 -15.76 13.68
C CYS A 389 -14.15 -14.52 13.31
N GLY A 390 -13.88 -13.39 13.98
CA GLY A 390 -14.54 -12.11 13.72
C GLY A 390 -14.24 -11.55 12.34
N VAL A 391 -12.97 -11.49 11.95
CA VAL A 391 -12.52 -11.05 10.62
C VAL A 391 -13.14 -11.94 9.55
N TYR A 392 -13.06 -13.27 9.72
CA TYR A 392 -13.65 -14.23 8.79
C TYR A 392 -15.17 -14.02 8.63
N ALA A 393 -15.89 -13.80 9.74
CA ALA A 393 -17.32 -13.54 9.70
C ALA A 393 -17.67 -12.20 9.02
N GLN A 394 -16.85 -11.15 9.21
CA GLN A 394 -17.00 -9.88 8.48
C GLN A 394 -16.82 -10.05 6.97
N ARG A 395 -15.81 -10.82 6.53
CA ARG A 395 -15.64 -11.13 5.10
C ARG A 395 -16.88 -11.84 4.56
N GLU A 396 -17.33 -12.91 5.21
CA GLU A 396 -18.55 -13.63 4.80
C GLU A 396 -19.79 -12.71 4.74
N ALA A 397 -19.90 -11.73 5.65
CA ALA A 397 -20.97 -10.76 5.63
C ALA A 397 -20.89 -9.80 4.43
N ILE A 398 -19.69 -9.33 4.06
CA ILE A 398 -19.45 -8.48 2.88
C ILE A 398 -19.83 -9.21 1.58
N TYR A 399 -19.60 -10.53 1.51
CA TYR A 399 -20.05 -11.37 0.38
C TYR A 399 -21.56 -11.66 0.39
N GLY A 400 -22.31 -11.20 1.39
CA GLY A 400 -23.75 -11.40 1.51
C GLY A 400 -24.17 -12.70 2.21
N ASN A 401 -23.23 -13.49 2.74
CA ASN A 401 -23.51 -14.74 3.47
C ASN A 401 -23.84 -14.47 4.95
N ILE A 402 -24.78 -13.56 5.23
CA ILE A 402 -25.10 -13.10 6.59
C ILE A 402 -25.48 -14.25 7.54
N GLY A 403 -26.24 -15.25 7.06
CA GLY A 403 -26.62 -16.41 7.87
C GLY A 403 -25.45 -17.31 8.28
N TYR A 404 -24.37 -17.32 7.51
CA TYR A 404 -23.14 -18.02 7.87
C TYR A 404 -22.29 -17.15 8.82
N ALA A 405 -22.15 -15.86 8.53
CA ALA A 405 -21.47 -14.91 9.41
C ALA A 405 -22.05 -14.93 10.84
N ARG A 406 -23.38 -14.90 10.98
CA ARG A 406 -24.08 -15.05 12.27
C ARG A 406 -23.64 -16.28 13.05
N ARG A 407 -23.56 -17.45 12.41
CA ARG A 407 -23.16 -18.70 13.06
C ARG A 407 -21.71 -18.65 13.55
N VAL A 408 -20.82 -18.05 12.76
CA VAL A 408 -19.41 -17.89 13.15
C VAL A 408 -19.29 -16.92 14.32
N PHE A 409 -19.97 -15.77 14.29
CA PHE A 409 -20.00 -14.82 15.41
C PHE A 409 -20.58 -15.45 16.69
N ASP A 410 -21.72 -16.15 16.59
CA ASP A 410 -22.38 -16.79 17.73
C ASP A 410 -21.48 -17.85 18.39
N MET A 411 -20.75 -18.62 17.57
CA MET A 411 -19.77 -19.60 18.03
C MET A 411 -18.60 -18.92 18.74
N ALA A 412 -18.03 -17.89 18.11
CA ALA A 412 -16.88 -17.17 18.64
C ALA A 412 -17.19 -16.47 19.98
N LEU A 413 -18.34 -15.78 20.07
CA LEU A 413 -18.77 -15.10 21.30
C LEU A 413 -19.10 -16.08 22.43
N SER A 414 -19.60 -17.28 22.10
CA SER A 414 -19.85 -18.34 23.08
C SER A 414 -18.55 -18.93 23.66
N SER A 415 -17.44 -18.91 22.90
CA SER A 415 -16.13 -19.38 23.37
C SER A 415 -15.35 -18.36 24.22
N VAL A 416 -15.70 -17.06 24.17
CA VAL A 416 -14.95 -15.98 24.86
C VAL A 416 -14.77 -16.22 26.37
N GLU A 417 -15.77 -16.80 27.04
CA GLU A 417 -15.71 -16.98 28.50
C GLU A 417 -14.62 -17.95 28.96
N GLY A 418 -14.28 -18.92 28.12
CA GLY A 418 -13.28 -19.96 28.40
C GLY A 418 -11.84 -19.49 28.20
N LEU A 419 -11.62 -18.28 27.67
CA LEU A 419 -10.29 -17.80 27.29
C LEU A 419 -9.53 -17.10 28.44
N PRO A 420 -8.21 -16.96 28.33
CA PRO A 420 -7.40 -16.11 29.20
C PRO A 420 -7.86 -14.65 29.21
N VAL A 421 -7.50 -13.90 30.26
CA VAL A 421 -7.95 -12.51 30.49
C VAL A 421 -7.52 -11.56 29.38
N GLU A 422 -6.35 -11.79 28.77
CA GLU A 422 -5.80 -11.01 27.65
C GLU A 422 -6.67 -11.10 26.39
N PHE A 423 -7.25 -12.26 26.09
CA PHE A 423 -8.15 -12.41 24.94
C PHE A 423 -9.58 -11.91 25.24
N LYS A 424 -9.90 -11.69 26.52
CA LYS A 424 -11.21 -11.17 26.93
C LYS A 424 -11.35 -9.66 26.73
N SER A 425 -10.26 -8.89 26.78
CA SER A 425 -10.31 -7.44 26.47
C SER A 425 -10.73 -7.20 25.01
N ASN A 426 -10.21 -8.03 24.11
CA ASN A 426 -10.49 -7.98 22.67
C ASN A 426 -11.91 -8.46 22.29
N ALA A 427 -12.67 -9.02 23.23
CA ALA A 427 -14.06 -9.41 22.97
C ALA A 427 -14.93 -8.21 22.54
N SER A 428 -14.63 -7.02 23.05
CA SER A 428 -15.35 -5.78 22.71
C SER A 428 -15.37 -5.50 21.19
N LEU A 429 -14.27 -5.77 20.49
CA LEU A 429 -14.17 -5.69 19.03
C LEU A 429 -15.12 -6.66 18.35
N LEU A 430 -15.19 -7.91 18.81
CA LEU A 430 -16.05 -8.93 18.22
C LEU A 430 -17.55 -8.57 18.36
N TYR A 431 -17.96 -8.10 19.54
CA TYR A 431 -19.33 -7.62 19.76
C TYR A 431 -19.67 -6.43 18.85
N PHE A 432 -18.73 -5.50 18.69
CA PHE A 432 -18.87 -4.33 17.83
C PHE A 432 -19.00 -4.73 16.35
N TRP A 433 -18.12 -5.59 15.85
CA TRP A 433 -18.14 -6.07 14.47
C TRP A 433 -19.42 -6.82 14.14
N TYR A 434 -19.92 -7.65 15.05
CA TYR A 434 -21.19 -8.35 14.84
C TYR A 434 -22.38 -7.39 14.78
N ALA A 435 -22.45 -6.43 15.73
CA ALA A 435 -23.50 -5.42 15.72
C ALA A 435 -23.47 -4.57 14.44
N GLN A 436 -22.29 -4.18 13.96
CA GLN A 436 -22.16 -3.44 12.70
C GLN A 436 -22.57 -4.27 11.47
N ALA A 437 -22.18 -5.54 11.40
CA ALA A 437 -22.52 -6.41 10.28
C ALA A 437 -24.05 -6.59 10.14
N GLU A 438 -24.77 -6.71 11.27
CA GLU A 438 -26.23 -6.75 11.27
C GLU A 438 -26.86 -5.44 10.80
N LEU A 439 -26.33 -4.28 11.24
CA LEU A 439 -26.85 -2.97 10.86
C LEU A 439 -26.53 -2.59 9.40
N ALA A 440 -25.46 -3.13 8.82
CA ALA A 440 -25.07 -2.88 7.43
C ALA A 440 -25.94 -3.63 6.40
N THR A 441 -26.70 -4.65 6.84
CA THR A 441 -27.55 -5.45 5.93
C THR A 441 -28.83 -4.68 5.59
N GLY A 442 -28.79 -3.90 4.51
CA GLY A 442 -29.84 -2.96 4.10
C GLY A 442 -31.07 -3.53 3.39
N SER A 443 -31.44 -4.80 3.57
CA SER A 443 -32.65 -5.34 2.91
C SER A 443 -33.55 -6.21 3.80
N ALA A 444 -34.84 -5.86 3.75
CA ALA A 444 -36.05 -6.59 4.15
C ALA A 444 -36.43 -6.77 5.64
N SER A 445 -35.55 -6.57 6.64
CA SER A 445 -35.94 -6.73 8.07
C SER A 445 -35.26 -5.76 9.04
N THR A 446 -35.33 -4.45 8.80
CA THR A 446 -34.68 -3.39 9.60
C THR A 446 -34.97 -3.50 11.10
N GLU A 447 -36.19 -3.90 11.48
CA GLU A 447 -36.54 -4.07 12.89
C GLU A 447 -35.89 -5.31 13.53
N GLU A 448 -35.75 -6.41 12.78
CA GLU A 448 -35.17 -7.65 13.28
C GLU A 448 -33.65 -7.54 13.39
N SER A 449 -32.98 -6.92 12.41
CA SER A 449 -31.54 -6.63 12.48
C SER A 449 -31.22 -5.65 13.59
N SER A 450 -32.03 -4.60 13.77
CA SER A 450 -31.88 -3.67 14.89
C SER A 450 -32.11 -4.36 16.24
N SER A 451 -33.09 -5.27 16.32
CA SER A 451 -33.35 -6.05 17.55
C SER A 451 -32.21 -7.03 17.87
N ARG A 452 -31.59 -7.64 16.85
CA ARG A 452 -30.40 -8.48 17.00
C ARG A 452 -29.20 -7.68 17.49
N ALA A 453 -28.91 -6.56 16.82
CA ALA A 453 -27.84 -5.65 17.22
C ALA A 453 -28.02 -5.19 18.67
N LEU A 454 -29.24 -4.81 19.05
CA LEU A 454 -29.57 -4.42 20.42
C LEU A 454 -29.29 -5.55 21.43
N HIS A 455 -29.68 -6.79 21.12
CA HIS A 455 -29.40 -7.94 21.99
C HIS A 455 -27.91 -8.21 22.17
N ILE A 456 -27.13 -8.15 21.09
CA ILE A 456 -25.66 -8.32 21.10
C ILE A 456 -25.03 -7.25 22.00
N LEU A 457 -25.42 -5.99 21.84
CA LEU A 457 -24.94 -4.88 22.66
C LEU A 457 -25.40 -5.00 24.13
N CYS A 458 -26.61 -5.50 24.39
CA CYS A 458 -27.08 -5.78 25.75
C CYS A 458 -26.21 -6.83 26.47
N CYS A 459 -25.78 -7.87 25.75
CA CYS A 459 -24.88 -8.89 26.29
C CYS A 459 -23.53 -8.27 26.69
N LEU A 460 -22.97 -7.41 25.82
CA LEU A 460 -21.74 -6.68 26.12
C LEU A 460 -21.91 -5.77 27.34
N GLY A 461 -22.96 -4.95 27.39
CA GLY A 461 -23.23 -4.02 28.48
C GLY A 461 -23.46 -4.73 29.82
N SER A 462 -24.27 -5.79 29.83
CA SER A 462 -24.65 -6.51 31.05
C SER A 462 -23.53 -7.41 31.62
N SER A 463 -22.42 -7.62 30.89
CA SER A 463 -21.34 -8.56 31.24
C SER A 463 -21.85 -9.98 31.56
N MET A 464 -22.94 -10.38 30.91
CA MET A 464 -23.51 -11.72 31.04
C MET A 464 -22.99 -12.63 29.94
N LYS A 465 -23.11 -13.94 30.15
CA LYS A 465 -22.79 -14.94 29.13
C LYS A 465 -23.49 -14.62 27.82
N TYR A 466 -22.76 -14.68 26.71
CA TYR A 466 -23.37 -14.54 25.41
C TYR A 466 -24.35 -15.69 25.17
N ILE A 467 -25.55 -15.34 24.71
CA ILE A 467 -26.56 -16.31 24.29
C ILE A 467 -27.01 -15.89 22.89
N PRO A 468 -27.02 -16.81 21.91
CA PRO A 468 -27.50 -16.50 20.56
C PRO A 468 -28.91 -15.91 20.58
N PHE A 469 -29.17 -15.00 19.64
CA PHE A 469 -30.44 -14.27 19.59
C PHE A 469 -31.63 -15.21 19.43
N LYS A 470 -32.58 -15.14 20.36
CA LYS A 470 -33.85 -15.88 20.33
C LYS A 470 -35.06 -14.96 20.37
N CYS A 471 -34.98 -13.88 21.13
CA CYS A 471 -36.05 -12.91 21.30
C CYS A 471 -35.48 -11.53 21.66
N LYS A 472 -36.32 -10.50 21.58
CA LYS A 472 -35.96 -9.14 21.98
C LYS A 472 -35.55 -9.10 23.46
N PRO A 473 -34.55 -8.29 23.84
CA PRO A 473 -34.09 -8.20 25.22
C PRO A 473 -35.20 -7.65 26.14
N SER A 474 -35.27 -8.18 27.35
CA SER A 474 -36.22 -7.71 28.37
C SER A 474 -35.84 -6.33 28.92
N SER A 475 -36.81 -5.58 29.45
CA SER A 475 -36.58 -4.27 30.06
C SER A 475 -35.53 -4.30 31.19
N VAL A 476 -35.47 -5.40 31.95
CA VAL A 476 -34.46 -5.60 33.01
C VAL A 476 -33.06 -5.77 32.44
N GLN A 477 -32.91 -6.45 31.30
CA GLN A 477 -31.62 -6.60 30.63
C GLN A 477 -31.14 -5.28 30.04
N LEU A 478 -32.06 -4.47 29.48
CA LEU A 478 -31.74 -3.13 28.99
C LEU A 478 -31.22 -2.23 30.12
N LEU A 479 -31.90 -2.19 31.27
CA LEU A 479 -31.46 -1.40 32.42
C LEU A 479 -30.10 -1.84 32.97
N LYS A 480 -29.85 -3.16 33.02
CA LYS A 480 -28.52 -3.69 33.40
C LYS A 480 -27.45 -3.31 32.39
N ALA A 481 -27.76 -3.36 31.09
CA ALA A 481 -26.83 -2.96 30.04
C ALA A 481 -26.48 -1.46 30.13
N HIS A 482 -27.46 -0.57 30.35
CA HIS A 482 -27.20 0.86 30.57
C HIS A 482 -26.24 1.09 31.75
N GLN A 483 -26.49 0.43 32.89
CA GLN A 483 -25.62 0.57 34.07
C GLN A 483 -24.22 0.01 33.80
N GLY A 484 -24.12 -1.15 33.14
CA GLY A 484 -22.83 -1.76 32.83
C GLY A 484 -22.00 -0.99 31.81
N PHE A 485 -22.63 -0.43 30.77
CA PHE A 485 -21.94 0.50 29.85
C PHE A 485 -21.45 1.74 30.58
N LYS A 486 -22.25 2.30 31.49
CA LYS A 486 -21.83 3.45 32.31
C LYS A 486 -20.60 3.15 33.17
N GLU A 487 -20.50 1.96 33.73
CA GLU A 487 -19.33 1.52 34.51
C GLU A 487 -18.10 1.28 33.63
N LYS A 488 -18.28 0.57 32.51
CA LYS A 488 -17.20 0.31 31.53
C LYS A 488 -16.65 1.60 30.93
N MET A 489 -17.52 2.58 30.64
CA MET A 489 -17.12 3.88 30.14
C MET A 489 -16.33 4.70 31.17
N LYS A 490 -16.59 4.56 32.47
CA LYS A 490 -15.72 5.16 33.50
C LYS A 490 -14.31 4.57 33.45
N SER A 491 -14.19 3.26 33.27
CA SER A 491 -12.89 2.59 33.14
C SER A 491 -12.12 3.08 31.92
N VAL A 492 -12.79 3.12 30.75
CA VAL A 492 -12.21 3.63 29.50
C VAL A 492 -11.77 5.08 29.64
N ARG A 493 -12.59 5.94 30.26
CA ARG A 493 -12.23 7.35 30.51
C ARG A 493 -10.94 7.46 31.33
N LEU A 494 -10.80 6.65 32.39
CA LEU A 494 -9.57 6.64 33.19
C LEU A 494 -8.35 6.17 32.39
N ALA A 495 -8.51 5.17 31.51
CA ALA A 495 -7.44 4.69 30.65
C ALA A 495 -7.01 5.75 29.62
N TRP A 496 -7.97 6.43 28.98
CA TRP A 496 -7.70 7.47 27.99
C TRP A 496 -7.03 8.71 28.58
N ILE A 497 -7.40 9.10 29.81
CA ILE A 497 -6.71 10.18 30.55
C ILE A 497 -5.24 9.80 30.77
N ARG A 498 -4.94 8.53 31.07
CA ARG A 498 -3.57 8.03 31.21
C ARG A 498 -2.85 7.92 29.87
N GLY A 499 -3.58 7.85 28.76
CA GLY A 499 -3.05 7.81 27.40
C GLY A 499 -3.05 6.46 26.72
N VAL A 500 -3.62 5.44 27.35
CA VAL A 500 -3.73 4.10 26.75
C VAL A 500 -5.00 4.08 25.92
N ILE A 501 -4.84 4.08 24.59
CA ILE A 501 -5.94 4.01 23.62
C ILE A 501 -5.70 2.80 22.72
N ASP A 502 -6.48 1.76 22.97
CA ASP A 502 -6.49 0.49 22.25
C ASP A 502 -7.77 0.33 21.40
N ASP A 503 -7.71 -0.55 20.40
CA ASP A 503 -8.86 -0.87 19.53
C ASP A 503 -10.08 -1.32 20.34
N SER A 504 -9.85 -2.05 21.43
CA SER A 504 -10.88 -2.55 22.33
C SER A 504 -11.64 -1.44 23.06
N SER A 505 -10.96 -0.39 23.56
CA SER A 505 -11.65 0.73 24.21
C SER A 505 -12.42 1.60 23.22
N VAL A 506 -11.91 1.77 22.00
CA VAL A 506 -12.64 2.47 20.92
C VAL A 506 -13.87 1.68 20.50
N ALA A 507 -13.74 0.37 20.26
CA ALA A 507 -14.86 -0.50 19.93
C ALA A 507 -15.94 -0.48 21.02
N LEU A 508 -15.55 -0.53 22.29
CA LEU A 508 -16.48 -0.42 23.41
C LEU A 508 -17.22 0.94 23.44
N THR A 509 -16.52 2.03 23.13
CA THR A 509 -17.10 3.38 23.05
C THR A 509 -18.10 3.47 21.90
N CYS A 510 -17.74 2.96 20.72
CA CYS A 510 -18.64 2.90 19.57
C CYS A 510 -19.85 1.97 19.83
N SER A 511 -19.65 0.83 20.50
CA SER A 511 -20.74 -0.06 20.93
C SER A 511 -21.69 0.61 21.91
N ALA A 512 -21.18 1.40 22.86
CA ALA A 512 -22.02 2.17 23.78
C ALA A 512 -22.82 3.25 23.04
N ALA A 513 -22.21 3.92 22.07
CA ALA A 513 -22.89 4.91 21.23
C ALA A 513 -24.01 4.27 20.38
N LEU A 514 -23.75 3.13 19.73
CA LEU A 514 -24.75 2.35 18.99
C LEU A 514 -25.89 1.87 19.89
N PHE A 515 -25.56 1.48 21.13
CA PHE A 515 -26.57 1.03 22.09
C PHE A 515 -27.53 2.16 22.44
N GLU A 516 -26.99 3.35 22.79
CA GLU A 516 -27.81 4.53 23.09
C GLU A 516 -28.57 5.02 21.85
N GLU A 517 -28.01 4.92 20.64
CA GLU A 517 -28.70 5.18 19.36
C GLU A 517 -29.97 4.33 19.23
N LEU A 518 -29.89 3.03 19.55
CA LEU A 518 -31.00 2.09 19.43
C LEU A 518 -32.04 2.17 20.57
N THR A 519 -31.65 2.62 21.77
CA THR A 519 -32.55 2.67 22.95
C THR A 519 -33.13 4.05 23.24
N SER A 520 -32.25 5.05 23.32
CA SER A 520 -32.51 6.38 23.88
C SER A 520 -32.58 7.45 22.79
N GLY A 521 -32.14 7.10 21.58
CA GLY A 521 -32.08 7.95 20.41
C GLY A 521 -30.66 8.44 20.10
N PHE A 522 -30.43 8.82 18.85
CA PHE A 522 -29.10 9.15 18.32
C PHE A 522 -28.41 10.32 19.05
N ILE A 523 -29.17 11.28 19.62
CA ILE A 523 -28.62 12.44 20.36
C ILE A 523 -27.78 11.98 21.56
N MET A 524 -28.23 10.96 22.30
CA MET A 524 -27.49 10.44 23.46
C MET A 524 -26.20 9.74 23.03
N GLY A 525 -26.23 9.01 21.90
CA GLY A 525 -25.04 8.43 21.31
C GLY A 525 -23.99 9.49 20.90
N ILE A 526 -24.43 10.59 20.29
CA ILE A 526 -23.57 11.72 19.90
C ILE A 526 -22.93 12.34 21.14
N GLN A 527 -23.71 12.63 22.18
CA GLN A 527 -23.20 13.22 23.42
C GLN A 527 -22.13 12.35 24.08
N LEU A 528 -22.32 11.02 24.06
CA LEU A 528 -21.33 10.09 24.59
C LEU A 528 -20.01 10.16 23.82
N LEU A 529 -20.07 10.28 22.49
CA LEU A 529 -18.89 10.43 21.64
C LEU A 529 -18.21 11.81 21.84
N ASP A 530 -18.98 12.90 21.93
CA ASP A 530 -18.45 14.24 22.21
C ASP A 530 -17.73 14.28 23.57
N GLU A 531 -18.32 13.68 24.60
CA GLU A 531 -17.69 13.54 25.91
C GLU A 531 -16.42 12.70 25.83
N ALA A 532 -16.41 11.61 25.07
CA ALA A 532 -15.22 10.77 24.90
C ALA A 532 -14.09 11.54 24.19
N PHE A 533 -14.41 12.30 23.13
CA PHE A 533 -13.45 13.10 22.39
C PHE A 533 -12.82 14.22 23.22
N THR A 534 -13.63 14.93 24.01
CA THR A 534 -13.15 16.08 24.81
C THR A 534 -12.14 15.67 25.88
N MET A 535 -12.16 14.42 26.34
CA MET A 535 -11.27 13.91 27.40
C MET A 535 -9.84 13.64 26.92
N VAL A 536 -9.62 13.50 25.61
CA VAL A 536 -8.28 13.20 25.06
C VAL A 536 -7.55 14.50 24.73
N LEU A 537 -6.24 14.57 24.98
CA LEU A 537 -5.42 15.75 24.63
C LEU A 537 -5.42 16.01 23.10
N PRO A 538 -5.50 17.28 22.64
CA PRO A 538 -5.54 17.62 21.22
C PRO A 538 -4.41 17.01 20.38
N GLU A 539 -3.19 16.97 20.91
CA GLU A 539 -2.02 16.40 20.22
C GLU A 539 -2.12 14.89 19.98
N ARG A 540 -2.78 14.17 20.90
CA ARG A 540 -3.01 12.73 20.74
C ARG A 540 -4.14 12.45 19.76
N ARG A 541 -5.14 13.35 19.70
CA ARG A 541 -6.21 13.28 18.69
C ARG A 541 -5.63 13.28 17.29
N SER A 542 -4.69 14.18 16.99
CA SER A 542 -4.16 14.29 15.63
C SER A 542 -3.21 13.17 15.20
N ARG A 543 -2.71 12.32 16.12
CA ARG A 543 -1.68 11.30 15.81
C ARG A 543 -2.20 9.86 15.81
N SER A 544 -3.37 9.60 16.41
CA SER A 544 -3.86 8.24 16.63
C SER A 544 -4.94 7.85 15.63
N TYR A 545 -4.74 6.75 14.90
CA TYR A 545 -5.73 6.22 13.96
C TYR A 545 -7.02 5.77 14.68
N ASN A 546 -6.89 5.29 15.93
CA ASN A 546 -8.01 4.91 16.80
C ASN A 546 -9.00 6.07 17.01
N LEU A 547 -8.48 7.27 17.22
CA LEU A 547 -9.30 8.47 17.41
C LEU A 547 -9.82 9.03 16.09
N GLU A 548 -9.08 8.86 15.00
CA GLU A 548 -9.59 9.19 13.67
C GLU A 548 -10.76 8.28 13.29
N PHE A 549 -10.65 6.97 13.55
CA PHE A 549 -11.73 6.02 13.36
C PHE A 549 -12.97 6.36 14.20
N LEU A 550 -12.79 6.69 15.49
CA LEU A 550 -13.88 7.13 16.36
C LEU A 550 -14.57 8.38 15.79
N PHE A 551 -13.80 9.27 15.15
CA PHE A 551 -14.31 10.53 14.62
C PHE A 551 -15.10 10.28 13.34
N TYR A 552 -14.59 9.39 12.49
CA TYR A 552 -15.32 8.89 11.33
C TYR A 552 -16.63 8.22 11.73
N PHE A 553 -16.60 7.39 12.78
CA PHE A 553 -17.80 6.76 13.32
C PHE A 553 -18.82 7.80 13.79
N TYR A 554 -18.37 8.85 14.49
CA TYR A 554 -19.18 10.00 14.89
C TYR A 554 -19.84 10.71 13.70
N VAL A 555 -19.05 11.07 12.67
CA VAL A 555 -19.57 11.73 11.46
C VAL A 555 -20.57 10.84 10.73
N ARG A 556 -20.28 9.54 10.59
CA ARG A 556 -21.24 8.60 9.97
C ARG A 556 -22.56 8.50 10.71
N MET A 557 -22.52 8.50 12.04
CA MET A 557 -23.74 8.46 12.85
C MET A 557 -24.58 9.73 12.65
N LEU A 558 -23.94 10.90 12.57
CA LEU A 558 -24.60 12.17 12.22
C LEU A 558 -25.25 12.12 10.83
N LEU A 559 -24.57 11.55 9.83
CA LEU A 559 -25.05 11.46 8.45
C LEU A 559 -26.24 10.51 8.27
N ARG A 560 -26.44 9.52 9.16
CA ARG A 560 -27.61 8.62 9.10
C ARG A 560 -28.93 9.32 9.42
N TYR A 561 -28.89 10.41 10.19
CA TYR A 561 -30.08 11.13 10.67
C TYR A 561 -30.07 12.62 10.25
N PRO A 562 -30.11 12.92 8.94
CA PRO A 562 -29.98 14.29 8.43
C PRO A 562 -31.22 15.15 8.70
N LYS A 563 -32.39 14.55 8.97
CA LYS A 563 -33.65 15.28 9.20
C LYS A 563 -33.81 15.80 10.63
N ASP A 564 -33.20 15.14 11.60
CA ASP A 564 -33.36 15.42 13.04
C ASP A 564 -32.14 16.13 13.65
N SER A 565 -31.00 16.11 12.96
CA SER A 565 -29.80 16.86 13.32
C SER A 565 -29.82 18.25 12.68
N SER A 566 -29.51 19.30 13.45
CA SER A 566 -29.30 20.63 12.85
C SER A 566 -28.10 20.57 11.91
N LEU A 567 -28.31 20.76 10.61
CA LEU A 567 -27.30 20.68 9.55
C LEU A 567 -26.05 21.52 9.82
N SER A 568 -26.20 22.64 10.54
CA SER A 568 -25.07 23.46 11.00
C SER A 568 -24.10 22.66 11.87
N LYS A 569 -24.60 21.79 12.76
CA LYS A 569 -23.76 20.93 13.61
C LYS A 569 -23.03 19.86 12.81
N ILE A 570 -23.67 19.24 11.82
CA ILE A 570 -23.01 18.26 10.94
C ILE A 570 -21.88 18.94 10.18
N TRP A 571 -22.17 20.11 9.62
CA TRP A 571 -21.20 20.92 8.89
C TRP A 571 -20.03 21.37 9.77
N GLU A 572 -20.32 21.96 10.93
CA GLU A 572 -19.31 22.40 11.92
C GLU A 572 -18.45 21.24 12.40
N SER A 573 -19.05 20.07 12.63
CA SER A 573 -18.33 18.85 13.01
C SER A 573 -17.39 18.39 11.92
N ILE A 574 -17.83 18.32 10.66
CA ILE A 574 -16.96 17.93 9.54
C ILE A 574 -15.80 18.94 9.39
N LEU A 575 -16.06 20.24 9.53
CA LEU A 575 -15.01 21.26 9.48
C LEU A 575 -14.01 21.15 10.64
N GLN A 576 -14.48 20.87 11.85
CA GLN A 576 -13.61 20.57 12.99
C GLN A 576 -12.77 19.32 12.72
N GLY A 577 -13.38 18.29 12.12
CA GLY A 577 -12.70 17.08 11.65
C GLY A 577 -11.57 17.40 10.68
N LEU A 578 -11.84 18.21 9.65
CA LEU A 578 -10.84 18.61 8.65
C LEU A 578 -9.75 19.54 9.21
N GLN A 579 -10.03 20.27 10.30
CA GLN A 579 -8.99 21.01 11.02
C GLN A 579 -8.00 20.06 11.70
N ILE A 580 -8.50 18.96 12.29
CA ILE A 580 -7.71 17.94 12.98
C ILE A 580 -7.03 16.99 11.96
N TYR A 581 -7.75 16.52 10.95
CA TYR A 581 -7.32 15.55 9.92
C TYR A 581 -7.49 16.14 8.50
N PRO A 582 -6.60 17.06 8.09
CA PRO A 582 -6.70 17.78 6.81
C PRO A 582 -6.52 16.94 5.54
N THR A 583 -6.00 15.72 5.66
CA THR A 583 -5.66 14.82 4.54
C THR A 583 -6.61 13.63 4.40
N SER A 584 -7.72 13.62 5.15
CA SER A 584 -8.65 12.49 5.20
C SER A 584 -9.64 12.50 4.04
N ALA A 585 -9.56 11.49 3.17
CA ALA A 585 -10.43 11.34 2.01
C ALA A 585 -11.91 11.10 2.40
N GLU A 586 -12.15 10.35 3.48
CA GLU A 586 -13.51 10.06 3.97
C GLU A 586 -14.23 11.32 4.47
N LEU A 587 -13.49 12.24 5.11
CA LEU A 587 -14.04 13.52 5.56
C LEU A 587 -14.37 14.44 4.38
N PHE A 588 -13.53 14.49 3.35
CA PHE A 588 -13.85 15.23 2.13
C PHE A 588 -15.03 14.62 1.37
N ASN A 589 -15.14 13.29 1.30
CA ASN A 589 -16.32 12.64 0.75
C ASN A 589 -17.58 13.08 1.52
N SER A 590 -17.57 12.95 2.84
CA SER A 590 -18.67 13.38 3.73
C SER A 590 -19.01 14.88 3.58
N LEU A 591 -18.00 15.73 3.41
CA LEU A 591 -18.18 17.17 3.15
C LEU A 591 -18.92 17.40 1.82
N VAL A 592 -18.50 16.72 0.74
CA VAL A 592 -19.14 16.88 -0.57
C VAL A 592 -20.57 16.33 -0.54
N GLU A 593 -20.78 15.17 0.08
CA GLU A 593 -22.11 14.56 0.28
C GLU A 593 -23.08 15.52 1.00
N THR A 594 -22.65 16.12 2.10
CA THR A 594 -23.48 17.09 2.85
C THR A 594 -23.66 18.41 2.12
N SER A 595 -22.63 18.87 1.41
CA SER A 595 -22.70 20.12 0.66
C SER A 595 -23.68 20.04 -0.51
N HIS A 596 -23.76 18.87 -1.15
CA HIS A 596 -24.58 18.65 -2.33
C HIS A 596 -26.05 18.96 -2.08
N THR A 597 -26.54 18.56 -0.91
CA THR A 597 -27.93 18.70 -0.52
C THR A 597 -28.26 20.08 0.05
N TYR A 598 -27.28 20.83 0.58
CA TYR A 598 -27.57 21.96 1.47
C TYR A 598 -26.73 23.23 1.28
N THR A 599 -25.68 23.23 0.45
CA THR A 599 -24.75 24.37 0.29
C THR A 599 -24.65 24.85 -1.17
N THR A 600 -24.37 26.15 -1.36
CA THR A 600 -24.12 26.71 -2.69
C THR A 600 -22.75 26.26 -3.22
N PRO A 601 -22.63 25.92 -4.51
CA PRO A 601 -21.35 25.52 -5.10
C PRO A 601 -20.22 26.53 -4.89
N ASN A 602 -20.52 27.83 -4.89
CA ASN A 602 -19.50 28.87 -4.66
C ASN A 602 -18.90 28.81 -3.25
N LYS A 603 -19.70 28.48 -2.23
CA LYS A 603 -19.17 28.29 -0.87
C LYS A 603 -18.23 27.08 -0.82
N MET A 604 -18.54 25.99 -1.52
CA MET A 604 -17.63 24.84 -1.63
C MET A 604 -16.32 25.19 -2.33
N ARG A 605 -16.38 25.97 -3.42
CA ARG A 605 -15.17 26.43 -4.13
C ARG A 605 -14.25 27.26 -3.24
N LEU A 606 -14.81 28.22 -2.50
CA LEU A 606 -14.05 29.05 -1.57
C LEU A 606 -13.41 28.23 -0.46
N MET A 607 -14.11 27.21 0.04
CA MET A 607 -13.59 26.30 1.05
C MET A 607 -12.42 25.46 0.50
N PHE A 608 -12.58 24.85 -0.68
CA PHE A 608 -11.48 24.14 -1.32
C PHE A 608 -10.29 25.05 -1.59
N ASP A 609 -10.53 26.29 -2.04
CA ASP A 609 -9.45 27.26 -2.26
C ASP A 609 -8.70 27.60 -0.97
N ASP A 610 -9.39 27.78 0.16
CA ASP A 610 -8.78 28.02 1.47
C ASP A 610 -7.94 26.82 1.95
N TYR A 611 -8.47 25.60 1.81
CA TYR A 611 -7.73 24.39 2.18
C TYR A 611 -6.51 24.14 1.29
N CYS A 612 -6.64 24.33 -0.03
CA CYS A 612 -5.53 24.23 -0.97
C CYS A 612 -4.40 25.21 -0.64
N GLN A 613 -4.73 26.40 -0.10
CA GLN A 613 -3.73 27.40 0.30
C GLN A 613 -3.11 27.10 1.67
N ARG A 614 -3.93 26.76 2.68
CA ARG A 614 -3.45 26.58 4.07
C ARG A 614 -2.73 25.26 4.30
N LYS A 615 -3.23 24.18 3.70
CA LYS A 615 -2.75 22.81 3.93
C LYS A 615 -2.79 22.02 2.60
N PRO A 616 -1.91 22.38 1.64
CA PRO A 616 -1.89 21.71 0.34
C PRO A 616 -1.56 20.21 0.51
N SER A 617 -2.40 19.36 -0.06
CA SER A 617 -2.16 17.92 -0.15
C SER A 617 -2.78 17.38 -1.42
N VAL A 618 -2.25 16.26 -1.94
CA VAL A 618 -2.78 15.62 -3.15
C VAL A 618 -4.27 15.31 -2.96
N ILE A 619 -4.70 14.78 -1.81
CA ILE A 619 -6.12 14.49 -1.51
C ILE A 619 -7.01 15.74 -1.68
N VAL A 620 -6.62 16.88 -1.09
CA VAL A 620 -7.41 18.12 -1.20
C VAL A 620 -7.59 18.53 -2.67
N TRP A 621 -6.51 18.46 -3.45
CA TRP A 621 -6.54 18.77 -4.87
C TRP A 621 -7.37 17.78 -5.68
N LEU A 622 -7.26 16.47 -5.39
CA LEU A 622 -8.08 15.43 -6.03
C LEU A 622 -9.58 15.70 -5.84
N PHE A 623 -10.00 16.02 -4.61
CA PHE A 623 -11.41 16.31 -4.33
C PHE A 623 -11.87 17.65 -4.91
N ALA A 624 -11.02 18.68 -4.91
CA ALA A 624 -11.33 19.97 -5.53
C ALA A 624 -11.50 19.83 -7.06
N LEU A 625 -10.59 19.11 -7.72
CA LEU A 625 -10.65 18.81 -9.15
C LEU A 625 -11.86 17.92 -9.48
N SER A 626 -12.09 16.85 -8.72
CA SER A 626 -13.24 15.97 -8.95
C SER A 626 -14.57 16.70 -8.79
N PHE A 627 -14.65 17.64 -7.85
CA PHE A 627 -15.83 18.48 -7.63
C PHE A 627 -16.08 19.40 -8.84
N GLU A 628 -15.07 20.12 -9.32
CA GLU A 628 -15.24 21.03 -10.47
C GLU A 628 -15.52 20.26 -11.77
N ILE A 629 -14.81 19.15 -12.03
CA ILE A 629 -15.06 18.30 -13.20
C ILE A 629 -16.49 17.75 -13.17
N SER A 630 -16.93 17.20 -12.03
CA SER A 630 -18.28 16.61 -11.91
C SER A 630 -19.40 17.65 -11.98
N LYS A 631 -19.15 18.90 -11.59
CA LYS A 631 -20.13 19.99 -11.70
C LYS A 631 -20.15 20.68 -13.07
N GLY A 632 -19.17 20.41 -13.93
CA GLY A 632 -18.99 21.12 -15.19
C GLY A 632 -18.47 22.56 -15.00
N GLY A 633 -17.46 22.73 -14.12
CA GLY A 633 -16.72 23.98 -13.99
C GLY A 633 -16.10 24.44 -15.32
N SER A 634 -15.77 25.73 -15.44
CA SER A 634 -15.11 26.23 -16.65
C SER A 634 -13.70 25.66 -16.80
N GLU A 635 -13.25 25.48 -18.04
CA GLU A 635 -11.89 25.01 -18.35
C GLU A 635 -10.83 25.90 -17.67
N HIS A 636 -10.99 27.22 -17.73
CA HIS A 636 -10.10 28.16 -17.03
C HIS A 636 -9.98 27.91 -15.52
N ARG A 637 -11.06 27.50 -14.86
CA ARG A 637 -11.04 27.20 -13.42
C ARG A 637 -10.30 25.89 -13.16
N ILE A 638 -10.54 24.87 -13.98
CA ILE A 638 -9.89 23.56 -13.85
C ILE A 638 -8.39 23.67 -14.14
N HIS A 639 -7.99 24.35 -15.23
CA HIS A 639 -6.58 24.64 -15.52
C HIS A 639 -5.96 25.47 -14.39
N GLY A 640 -6.67 26.49 -13.90
CA GLY A 640 -6.20 27.29 -12.76
C GLY A 640 -5.99 26.48 -11.49
N LEU A 641 -6.75 25.41 -11.26
CA LEU A 641 -6.52 24.50 -10.13
C LEU A 641 -5.30 23.60 -10.37
N PHE A 642 -5.13 23.03 -11.56
CA PHE A 642 -3.93 22.26 -11.89
C PHE A 642 -2.66 23.11 -11.77
N GLU A 643 -2.60 24.27 -12.41
CA GLU A 643 -1.42 25.14 -12.37
C GLU A 643 -1.13 25.60 -10.94
N ARG A 644 -2.15 25.94 -10.13
CA ARG A 644 -1.92 26.27 -8.71
C ARG A 644 -1.41 25.10 -7.88
N ALA A 645 -1.84 23.87 -8.19
CA ALA A 645 -1.30 22.69 -7.53
C ALA A 645 0.18 22.50 -7.87
N LEU A 646 0.54 22.69 -9.15
CA LEU A 646 1.89 22.48 -9.69
C LEU A 646 2.88 23.62 -9.36
N VAL A 647 2.42 24.81 -8.98
CA VAL A 647 3.28 25.88 -8.43
C VAL A 647 3.91 25.47 -7.09
N ASN A 648 3.30 24.53 -6.36
CA ASN A 648 3.86 24.05 -5.10
C ASN A 648 5.04 23.08 -5.36
N GLU A 649 6.22 23.40 -4.85
CA GLU A 649 7.47 22.63 -5.03
C GLU A 649 7.39 21.15 -4.65
N ARG A 650 6.50 20.80 -3.71
CA ARG A 650 6.26 19.40 -3.37
C ARG A 650 5.34 18.79 -4.41
N LEU A 651 4.15 19.34 -4.58
CA LEU A 651 3.10 18.72 -5.40
C LEU A 651 3.45 18.64 -6.89
N CYS A 652 4.36 19.47 -7.40
CA CYS A 652 4.87 19.34 -8.76
C CYS A 652 5.62 18.02 -9.01
N LYS A 653 6.01 17.30 -7.95
CA LYS A 653 6.61 15.95 -8.03
C LYS A 653 5.57 14.82 -7.91
N SER A 654 4.29 15.16 -7.80
CA SER A 654 3.22 14.15 -7.72
C SER A 654 2.85 13.65 -9.12
N VAL A 655 3.26 12.41 -9.40
CA VAL A 655 2.99 11.75 -10.68
C VAL A 655 1.49 11.66 -10.97
N VAL A 656 0.67 11.28 -9.97
CA VAL A 656 -0.80 11.21 -10.12
C VAL A 656 -1.40 12.53 -10.61
N LEU A 657 -0.97 13.69 -10.07
CA LEU A 657 -1.54 14.97 -10.48
C LEU A 657 -1.23 15.30 -11.94
N TRP A 658 0.00 15.02 -12.40
CA TRP A 658 0.38 15.19 -13.80
C TRP A 658 -0.39 14.25 -14.72
N ARG A 659 -0.46 12.96 -14.39
CA ARG A 659 -1.23 11.97 -15.18
C ARG A 659 -2.70 12.36 -15.28
N MET A 660 -3.28 12.92 -14.20
CA MET A 660 -4.64 13.46 -14.22
C MET A 660 -4.80 14.68 -15.13
N TYR A 661 -3.82 15.58 -15.15
CA TYR A 661 -3.85 16.77 -16.00
C TYR A 661 -3.75 16.38 -17.48
N ILE A 662 -2.81 15.49 -17.82
CA ILE A 662 -2.67 14.95 -19.18
C ILE A 662 -3.97 14.27 -19.60
N ALA A 663 -4.53 13.40 -18.75
CA ALA A 663 -5.76 12.68 -19.08
C ALA A 663 -6.98 13.61 -19.18
N TYR A 664 -7.02 14.71 -18.42
CA TYR A 664 -8.05 15.74 -18.56
C TYR A 664 -7.96 16.44 -19.93
N GLU A 665 -6.74 16.80 -20.37
CA GLU A 665 -6.55 17.48 -21.66
C GLU A 665 -6.81 16.57 -22.87
N VAL A 666 -6.44 15.29 -22.75
CA VAL A 666 -6.67 14.30 -23.82
C VAL A 666 -8.15 13.94 -23.92
N ASN A 667 -8.83 13.67 -22.79
CA ASN A 667 -10.16 13.06 -22.81
C ASN A 667 -11.33 14.04 -22.63
N ILE A 668 -11.13 15.18 -21.95
CA ILE A 668 -12.21 16.15 -21.69
C ILE A 668 -12.11 17.37 -22.61
N THR A 669 -10.97 18.08 -22.63
CA THR A 669 -10.81 19.28 -23.47
C THR A 669 -10.51 18.91 -24.92
N CYS A 670 -9.98 17.69 -25.16
CA CYS A 670 -9.53 17.21 -26.45
C CYS A 670 -8.51 18.16 -27.12
N ASN A 671 -7.61 18.75 -26.32
CA ASN A 671 -6.59 19.69 -26.80
C ASN A 671 -5.21 19.02 -26.90
N PRO A 672 -4.80 18.56 -28.10
CA PRO A 672 -3.58 17.79 -28.26
C PRO A 672 -2.30 18.59 -28.01
N SER A 673 -2.26 19.87 -28.37
CA SER A 673 -1.07 20.71 -28.18
C SER A 673 -0.83 21.03 -26.69
N ALA A 674 -1.91 21.29 -25.95
CA ALA A 674 -1.83 21.45 -24.50
C ALA A 674 -1.38 20.15 -23.81
N ALA A 675 -1.96 19.01 -24.19
CA ALA A 675 -1.59 17.70 -23.66
C ALA A 675 -0.11 17.38 -23.90
N ARG A 676 0.41 17.63 -25.12
CA ARG A 676 1.83 17.49 -25.46
C ARG A 676 2.73 18.33 -24.56
N ARG A 677 2.43 19.63 -24.41
CA ARG A 677 3.22 20.54 -23.56
C ARG A 677 3.21 20.11 -22.09
N ILE A 678 2.06 19.70 -21.57
CA ILE A 678 1.91 19.25 -20.18
C ILE A 678 2.69 17.95 -19.96
N PHE A 679 2.70 17.04 -20.94
CA PHE A 679 3.50 15.81 -20.87
C PHE A 679 5.00 16.09 -20.76
N PHE A 680 5.56 16.97 -21.60
CA PHE A 680 6.99 17.32 -21.50
C PHE A 680 7.34 18.02 -20.17
N ARG A 681 6.45 18.87 -19.65
CA ARG A 681 6.59 19.43 -18.29
C ARG A 681 6.57 18.35 -17.22
N ALA A 682 5.69 17.35 -17.37
CA ALA A 682 5.51 16.28 -16.41
C ALA A 682 6.74 15.37 -16.32
N ILE A 683 7.29 14.91 -17.46
CA ILE A 683 8.48 14.04 -17.46
C ILE A 683 9.72 14.77 -16.94
N HIS A 684 9.83 16.08 -17.15
CA HIS A 684 10.91 16.88 -16.56
C HIS A 684 10.75 17.01 -15.04
N ALA A 685 9.52 17.16 -14.54
CA ALA A 685 9.27 17.25 -13.10
C ALA A 685 9.38 15.89 -12.38
N CYS A 686 9.05 14.80 -13.07
CA CYS A 686 9.02 13.43 -12.53
C CYS A 686 9.80 12.44 -13.43
N PRO A 687 11.13 12.60 -13.61
CA PRO A 687 11.90 11.82 -14.57
C PRO A 687 12.00 10.33 -14.21
N TRP A 688 11.85 9.96 -12.93
CA TRP A 688 11.97 8.58 -12.46
C TRP A 688 10.74 7.70 -12.76
N SER A 689 9.58 8.30 -13.08
CA SER A 689 8.33 7.54 -13.22
C SER A 689 8.21 6.93 -14.61
N LYS A 690 8.71 5.69 -14.81
CA LYS A 690 8.58 4.96 -16.08
C LYS A 690 7.14 4.92 -16.59
N LYS A 691 6.17 4.81 -15.68
CA LYS A 691 4.74 4.82 -16.03
C LYS A 691 4.28 6.13 -16.66
N LEU A 692 4.79 7.26 -16.19
CA LEU A 692 4.50 8.57 -16.79
C LEU A 692 5.10 8.68 -18.19
N TRP A 693 6.31 8.18 -18.42
CA TRP A 693 6.90 8.12 -19.76
C TRP A 693 6.07 7.27 -20.72
N LEU A 694 5.63 6.10 -20.28
CA LEU A 694 4.79 5.18 -21.07
C LEU A 694 3.42 5.79 -21.43
N ASP A 695 2.85 6.66 -20.59
CA ASP A 695 1.63 7.40 -20.94
C ASP A 695 1.81 8.23 -22.25
N GLY A 696 3.03 8.68 -22.58
CA GLY A 696 3.32 9.37 -23.84
C GLY A 696 3.12 8.47 -25.05
N PHE A 697 3.65 7.25 -25.00
CA PHE A 697 3.52 6.26 -26.08
C PHE A 697 2.09 5.75 -26.25
N GLN A 698 1.33 5.62 -25.15
CA GLN A 698 -0.03 5.08 -25.18
C GLN A 698 -1.10 6.13 -25.46
N LYS A 699 -1.08 7.24 -24.72
CA LYS A 699 -2.15 8.26 -24.71
C LYS A 699 -1.91 9.36 -25.74
N LEU A 700 -0.65 9.64 -26.09
CA LEU A 700 -0.27 10.72 -27.00
C LEU A 700 0.21 10.21 -28.37
N LYS A 701 -0.08 8.94 -28.72
CA LYS A 701 0.33 8.31 -29.99
C LYS A 701 -0.09 9.07 -31.26
N SER A 702 -1.23 9.76 -31.22
CA SER A 702 -1.74 10.55 -32.35
C SER A 702 -1.22 11.99 -32.35
N ILE A 703 -0.45 12.37 -31.34
CA ILE A 703 -0.01 13.75 -31.06
C ILE A 703 1.51 13.87 -31.24
N LEU A 704 2.27 12.87 -30.81
CA LEU A 704 3.73 12.83 -30.92
C LEU A 704 4.17 12.24 -32.27
N THR A 705 5.26 12.78 -32.81
CA THR A 705 5.88 12.27 -34.04
C THR A 705 6.74 11.03 -33.77
N ALA A 706 6.99 10.20 -34.79
CA ALA A 706 7.87 9.03 -34.64
C ALA A 706 9.30 9.40 -34.24
N LYS A 707 9.80 10.58 -34.63
CA LYS A 707 11.10 11.10 -34.19
C LYS A 707 11.08 11.38 -32.68
N GLU A 708 10.09 12.12 -32.21
CA GLU A 708 9.95 12.42 -30.77
C GLU A 708 9.80 11.15 -29.92
N LEU A 709 9.10 10.13 -30.40
CA LEU A 709 8.99 8.84 -29.69
C LEU A 709 10.32 8.09 -29.62
N SER A 710 11.12 8.16 -30.70
CA SER A 710 12.48 7.61 -30.71
C SER A 710 13.39 8.34 -29.73
N ASP A 711 13.36 9.68 -29.76
CA ASP A 711 14.17 10.52 -28.89
C ASP A 711 13.78 10.33 -27.42
N LEU A 712 12.47 10.18 -27.13
CA LEU A 712 11.99 9.85 -25.79
C LEU A 712 12.58 8.53 -25.29
N LEU A 713 12.66 7.51 -26.15
CA LEU A 713 13.25 6.23 -25.74
C LEU A 713 14.75 6.35 -25.41
N GLU A 714 15.51 7.13 -26.19
CA GLU A 714 16.92 7.39 -25.88
C GLU A 714 17.06 8.12 -24.54
N VAL A 715 16.24 9.14 -24.29
CA VAL A 715 16.26 9.84 -23.00
C VAL A 715 15.87 8.91 -21.85
N MET A 716 14.92 7.99 -22.05
CA MET A 716 14.60 6.98 -21.04
C MET A 716 15.81 6.09 -20.71
N ARG A 717 16.63 5.72 -21.71
CA ARG A 717 17.90 5.00 -21.50
C ARG A 717 18.92 5.85 -20.76
N ASP A 718 19.12 7.10 -21.17
CA ASP A 718 20.06 8.03 -20.54
C ASP A 718 19.71 8.32 -19.07
N LYS A 719 18.43 8.22 -18.72
CA LYS A 719 17.92 8.34 -17.35
C LYS A 719 17.94 7.03 -16.57
N GLU A 720 18.53 5.97 -17.12
CA GLU A 720 18.68 4.65 -16.49
C GLU A 720 17.34 4.02 -16.07
N LEU A 721 16.25 4.34 -16.77
CA LEU A 721 14.98 3.63 -16.59
C LEU A 721 15.13 2.20 -17.10
N ASN A 722 14.61 1.24 -16.35
CA ASN A 722 14.73 -0.16 -16.73
C ASN A 722 13.79 -0.48 -17.89
N LEU A 723 14.33 -0.60 -19.10
CA LEU A 723 13.62 -0.95 -20.32
C LEU A 723 13.85 -2.44 -20.64
N ARG A 724 12.77 -3.20 -20.75
CA ARG A 724 12.83 -4.66 -20.94
C ARG A 724 12.78 -5.07 -22.41
N THR A 725 12.29 -4.20 -23.29
CA THR A 725 12.01 -4.52 -24.70
C THR A 725 12.93 -3.72 -25.62
N ASP A 726 13.67 -4.41 -26.48
CA ASP A 726 14.35 -3.76 -27.59
C ASP A 726 13.37 -3.48 -28.73
N VAL A 727 13.46 -2.28 -29.32
CA VAL A 727 12.64 -1.87 -30.47
C VAL A 727 12.92 -2.74 -31.69
N TYR A 728 14.15 -3.21 -31.86
CA TYR A 728 14.50 -4.09 -32.99
C TYR A 728 13.75 -5.43 -32.94
N GLU A 729 13.42 -5.95 -31.76
CA GLU A 729 12.62 -7.17 -31.62
C GLU A 729 11.23 -6.98 -32.23
N ILE A 730 10.62 -5.81 -32.04
CA ILE A 730 9.28 -5.52 -32.57
C ILE A 730 9.31 -5.41 -34.09
N LEU A 731 10.36 -4.80 -34.66
CA LEU A 731 10.54 -4.69 -36.11
C LEU A 731 10.76 -6.03 -36.81
N LEU A 732 11.35 -7.01 -36.11
CA LEU A 732 11.61 -8.34 -36.65
C LEU A 732 10.36 -9.26 -36.61
N GLN A 733 9.32 -8.86 -35.88
CA GLN A 733 8.06 -9.61 -35.80
C GLN A 733 7.04 -9.21 -36.89
N ASP A 734 7.35 -8.18 -37.69
CA ASP A 734 6.59 -7.73 -38.87
C ASP A 734 7.29 -8.21 -40.16
#